data_AF-A0A562ERC9-F1
#
_entry.id   AF-A0A562ERC9-F1
#
_cell.length_a   1.000
_cell.length_b   1.000
_cell.length_c   1.000
_cell.angle_alpha   90.00
_cell.angle_beta   90.00
_cell.angle_gamma   90.00
#
_symmetry.space_group_name_H-M   'P 1'
#
loop_
_entity.id
_entity.type
_entity.pdbx_description
1 polymer ?
#
loop_
_entity_poly.entity_id
_entity_poly.type
_entity_poly.pdbx_seq_one_letter_code
_entity_poly.pdbx_strand_id
1 'polypeptide(L)'
;MEDARPPSRPSLTDRIGGRLSAVPHILGLILGVYAVVVALWSLSPTLRYWIHAPREYLDEYYFDAPDTSLSFALVLGLLAGAVAGRKRIAWWILTIYLGGFTITNLVMSIVERDPNHLVALVVHLLIVALLLLSYPEFYTRVRRGNVWAALGVLVGGLVVGTLIGWGLVELFPGTLPPPDRFLWALNRVTALTFIDNDQFGGRPNGLVNTVLGLLGALAVLAAVVVLFRSQRASNALTGSDESAIRGLLAHSDDSLGYFATRRDKAVVFAPSGKAAVTYRVELGVCLASGDPVGNPEAWPHAIDEWLDLARAYGWTPAVMGASEDGATAYHRAGLNALQLGDEAVLLTRDFSLAGRDMRPVRQAVNRARKHGVTARIMRHRELSPIELSAAIQRAEAWRDTENERGFSMALGRLGDPLDGDCLLVEAVADGKVVAMLSLVPWGSDGVSLDLMRRDPQAPNGVVELMVSELASRGAEFDVERISLNFAVFRSVFEEGARIGAGPILRLWRSILLFFSRWWQLEALYRSNVKYHPEWVPRFLCFRDNRLIPRVALASAIAEGFLTLPTFGRRNTQQHTGTHSAFPEDQVVAAELHDDGSAPGVELTDGTPAVAHGRRHPEQVQVRMNTLQRIVEHGVDPYPVAHPPTHTAAEARTAKSGTPVTVAGRLLRIRNFGGVLFAVLRDWSGDIQVLVDRQRVAGQRFLFDLGDLVEVSGETGRSRSGEISVLADSWRIDGKCLHPLPDKFHGLVDPEARVRQRYLHLAIDPGARDHLAARSAVVRSLRDELQARGYLEVETPILQSVHGGANAAPFITHINAYDADLYLRIAPELYLKRLCVAGMAKVFEIGRVFRNEGADFKHNPEFTILEAYEAHSDYEKMRVVARELIQAAARAAHGREIILRPGPDGTPVEIDISGEWPVKTFHDAISEALGTFVDAQTPVDVLRRLCDEHEIPYNPAWDAGATAQEMYEHLVESKTEFPTFYTDFPTSVSPLTRPHPRKPGVAAKWDLVAWGVELGTAYSELTDPLDQRARLTEQSLLAAGGDEEAMELDEEFLEALEYAMPPTGGLGMGVDRIVMLVLGGSIRESLAFPFTKPRRS
;
A
#
# COMPACT_ATOMS: atom_id res chain seq x y z
N MET A 1 -17.94 -47.47 7.62
CA MET A 1 -18.31 -47.23 6.23
C MET A 1 -17.62 -45.93 5.86
N GLU A 2 -16.60 -46.04 5.02
CA GLU A 2 -15.56 -45.03 4.78
C GLU A 2 -16.09 -43.68 4.30
N ASP A 3 -15.40 -42.65 4.78
CA ASP A 3 -15.53 -41.22 4.51
C ASP A 3 -15.40 -40.91 3.00
N ALA A 4 -16.53 -40.74 2.32
CA ALA A 4 -16.55 -40.17 0.98
C ALA A 4 -16.55 -38.64 1.08
N ARG A 5 -15.34 -38.04 1.11
CA ARG A 5 -15.18 -36.61 0.84
C ARG A 5 -15.82 -36.29 -0.53
N PRO A 6 -16.59 -35.18 -0.66
CA PRO A 6 -17.05 -34.76 -1.98
C PRO A 6 -15.82 -34.48 -2.88
N PRO A 7 -15.89 -34.80 -4.18
CA PRO A 7 -14.76 -34.59 -5.08
C PRO A 7 -14.37 -33.11 -5.10
N SER A 8 -13.08 -32.83 -4.93
CA SER A 8 -12.50 -31.51 -5.11
C SER A 8 -12.91 -30.96 -6.47
N ARG A 9 -13.55 -29.78 -6.49
CA ARG A 9 -13.83 -29.07 -7.75
C ARG A 9 -12.48 -28.73 -8.40
N PRO A 10 -12.28 -29.02 -9.70
CA PRO A 10 -11.01 -28.76 -10.38
C PRO A 10 -10.69 -27.26 -10.37
N SER A 11 -9.39 -26.96 -10.30
CA SER A 11 -8.86 -25.60 -10.20
C SER A 11 -9.17 -24.75 -11.44
N LEU A 12 -9.13 -23.41 -11.29
CA LEU A 12 -9.37 -22.40 -12.33
C LEU A 12 -8.56 -22.61 -13.63
N THR A 13 -7.41 -23.26 -13.55
CA THR A 13 -6.49 -23.55 -14.65
C THR A 13 -6.90 -24.77 -15.48
N ASP A 14 -7.67 -25.72 -14.93
CA ASP A 14 -7.88 -27.04 -15.56
C ASP A 14 -8.92 -27.08 -16.70
N ARG A 15 -9.74 -26.03 -16.87
CA ARG A 15 -10.86 -26.06 -17.84
C ARG A 15 -10.69 -25.19 -19.09
N ILE A 16 -9.60 -24.43 -19.22
CA ILE A 16 -9.44 -23.42 -20.29
C ILE A 16 -8.48 -23.88 -21.40
N GLY A 17 -7.92 -25.08 -21.33
CA GLY A 17 -6.96 -25.63 -22.31
C GLY A 17 -7.54 -26.21 -23.61
N GLY A 18 -8.83 -26.07 -23.89
CA GLY A 18 -9.46 -26.66 -25.09
C GLY A 18 -9.26 -25.81 -26.34
N ARG A 19 -8.87 -26.42 -27.48
CA ARG A 19 -8.73 -25.75 -28.80
C ARG A 19 -9.98 -24.99 -29.27
N LEU A 20 -11.16 -25.33 -28.75
CA LEU A 20 -12.45 -24.72 -29.12
C LEU A 20 -12.90 -23.58 -28.17
N SER A 21 -12.18 -23.34 -27.07
CA SER A 21 -12.57 -22.35 -26.06
C SER A 21 -12.56 -20.89 -26.55
N ALA A 22 -11.82 -20.60 -27.63
CA ALA A 22 -11.77 -19.29 -28.28
C ALA A 22 -12.94 -19.03 -29.25
N VAL A 23 -13.66 -20.07 -29.68
CA VAL A 23 -14.69 -19.99 -30.73
C VAL A 23 -15.79 -18.96 -30.41
N PRO A 24 -16.39 -18.91 -29.20
CA PRO A 24 -17.42 -17.91 -28.89
C PRO A 24 -16.90 -16.46 -28.99
N HIS A 25 -15.65 -16.21 -28.62
CA HIS A 25 -15.05 -14.87 -28.69
C HIS A 25 -14.78 -14.46 -30.13
N ILE A 26 -14.21 -15.35 -30.95
CA ILE A 26 -13.91 -15.11 -32.36
C ILE A 26 -15.21 -14.89 -33.15
N LEU A 27 -16.21 -15.75 -32.97
CA LEU A 27 -17.51 -15.60 -33.63
C LEU A 27 -18.23 -14.31 -33.20
N GLY A 28 -18.19 -14.00 -31.90
CA GLY A 28 -18.73 -12.74 -31.39
C GLY A 28 -18.02 -11.51 -31.99
N LEU A 29 -16.69 -11.57 -32.16
CA LEU A 29 -15.93 -10.51 -32.81
C LEU A 29 -16.31 -10.36 -34.29
N ILE A 30 -16.39 -11.45 -35.04
CA ILE A 30 -16.78 -11.45 -36.45
C ILE A 30 -18.19 -10.84 -36.61
N LEU A 31 -19.17 -11.30 -35.83
CA LEU A 31 -20.53 -10.75 -35.86
C LEU A 31 -20.56 -9.28 -35.43
N GLY A 32 -19.73 -8.89 -34.46
CA GLY A 32 -19.64 -7.50 -33.99
C GLY A 32 -19.04 -6.56 -35.04
N VAL A 33 -17.96 -6.98 -35.71
CA VAL A 33 -17.37 -6.26 -36.84
C VAL A 33 -18.40 -6.15 -37.97
N TYR A 34 -19.08 -7.25 -38.28
CA TYR A 34 -20.13 -7.26 -39.30
C TYR A 34 -21.27 -6.29 -38.94
N ALA A 35 -21.72 -6.27 -37.68
CA ALA A 35 -22.74 -5.32 -37.21
C ALA A 35 -22.33 -3.85 -37.38
N VAL A 36 -21.07 -3.51 -37.06
CA VAL A 36 -20.54 -2.15 -37.25
C VAL A 36 -20.49 -1.78 -38.72
N VAL A 37 -20.03 -2.71 -39.57
CA VAL A 37 -19.92 -2.50 -41.01
C VAL A 37 -21.33 -2.31 -41.62
N VAL A 38 -22.32 -3.10 -41.19
CA VAL A 38 -23.74 -2.91 -41.55
C VAL A 38 -24.26 -1.54 -41.11
N ALA A 39 -23.95 -1.10 -39.89
CA ALA A 39 -24.35 0.21 -39.41
C ALA A 39 -23.73 1.35 -40.25
N LEU A 40 -22.44 1.26 -40.56
CA LEU A 40 -21.71 2.28 -41.32
C LEU A 40 -22.25 2.44 -42.74
N TRP A 41 -22.52 1.35 -43.49
CA TRP A 41 -23.10 1.47 -44.83
C TRP A 41 -24.60 1.78 -44.81
N SER A 42 -25.29 1.45 -43.73
CA SER A 42 -26.69 1.86 -43.52
C SER A 42 -26.79 3.38 -43.40
N LEU A 43 -25.79 4.03 -42.79
CA LEU A 43 -25.72 5.48 -42.62
C LEU A 43 -25.08 6.21 -43.82
N SER A 44 -24.17 5.57 -44.54
CA SER A 44 -23.38 6.19 -45.61
C SER A 44 -23.77 5.68 -47.00
N PRO A 45 -24.47 6.50 -47.82
CA PRO A 45 -24.77 6.15 -49.21
C PRO A 45 -23.52 5.97 -50.08
N THR A 46 -22.45 6.74 -49.82
CA THR A 46 -21.18 6.63 -50.53
C THR A 46 -20.47 5.33 -50.21
N LEU A 47 -20.39 4.95 -48.94
CA LEU A 47 -19.79 3.68 -48.54
C LEU A 47 -20.55 2.50 -49.17
N ARG A 48 -21.89 2.55 -49.18
CA ARG A 48 -22.75 1.54 -49.80
C ARG A 48 -22.48 1.38 -51.30
N TYR A 49 -22.25 2.48 -52.02
CA TYR A 49 -21.91 2.43 -53.43
C TYR A 49 -20.57 1.70 -53.66
N TRP A 50 -19.54 2.02 -52.85
CA TRP A 50 -18.21 1.40 -52.98
C TRP A 50 -18.19 -0.10 -52.66
N ILE A 51 -19.05 -0.57 -51.75
CA ILE A 51 -19.10 -1.97 -51.30
C ILE A 51 -20.26 -2.76 -51.89
N HIS A 52 -20.97 -2.20 -52.88
CA HIS A 52 -22.20 -2.79 -53.43
C HIS A 52 -22.00 -4.26 -53.84
N ALA A 53 -21.01 -4.53 -54.71
CA ALA A 53 -20.72 -5.87 -55.21
C ALA A 53 -20.32 -6.87 -54.11
N PRO A 54 -19.34 -6.59 -53.21
CA PRO A 54 -19.01 -7.54 -52.15
C PRO A 54 -20.13 -7.72 -51.12
N ARG A 55 -20.99 -6.72 -50.93
CA ARG A 55 -22.12 -6.80 -50.01
C ARG A 55 -23.26 -7.65 -50.59
N GLU A 56 -23.67 -7.43 -51.83
CA GLU A 56 -24.68 -8.27 -52.49
C GLU A 56 -24.25 -9.74 -52.52
N TYR A 57 -22.96 -9.99 -52.77
CA TYR A 57 -22.40 -11.33 -52.68
C TYR A 57 -22.50 -11.94 -51.27
N LEU A 58 -22.35 -11.14 -50.21
CA LEU A 58 -22.55 -11.63 -48.85
C LEU A 58 -24.02 -11.90 -48.54
N ASP A 59 -24.91 -10.99 -48.95
CA ASP A 59 -26.36 -11.06 -48.77
C ASP A 59 -26.94 -12.32 -49.42
N GLU A 60 -26.55 -12.57 -50.67
CA GLU A 60 -27.07 -13.66 -51.49
C GLU A 60 -26.58 -15.04 -51.02
N TYR A 61 -25.32 -15.15 -50.58
CA TYR A 61 -24.70 -16.45 -50.36
C TYR A 61 -24.40 -16.77 -48.89
N TYR A 62 -24.04 -15.81 -48.03
CA TYR A 62 -23.41 -16.12 -46.75
C TYR A 62 -24.18 -15.65 -45.52
N PHE A 63 -24.77 -14.45 -45.53
CA PHE A 63 -25.45 -13.86 -44.38
C PHE A 63 -26.20 -12.60 -44.82
N ASP A 64 -27.41 -12.34 -44.30
CA ASP A 64 -28.17 -11.13 -44.70
C ASP A 64 -27.33 -9.86 -44.49
N ALA A 65 -27.17 -9.07 -45.54
CA ALA A 65 -26.42 -7.83 -45.64
C ALA A 65 -27.33 -6.69 -46.17
N PRO A 66 -28.44 -6.38 -45.48
CA PRO A 66 -29.49 -5.53 -46.02
C PRO A 66 -28.99 -4.14 -46.39
N ASP A 67 -29.62 -3.56 -47.40
CA ASP A 67 -29.24 -2.26 -47.98
C ASP A 67 -29.02 -1.16 -46.96
N THR A 68 -30.00 -1.05 -46.07
CA THR A 68 -30.01 -0.11 -44.97
C THR A 68 -30.83 -0.73 -43.86
N SER A 69 -30.30 -1.01 -42.69
CA SER A 69 -31.12 -1.45 -41.56
C SER A 69 -30.35 -1.28 -40.26
N LEU A 70 -30.59 -0.15 -39.60
CA LEU A 70 -29.99 0.14 -38.28
C LEU A 70 -30.52 -0.79 -37.20
N SER A 71 -31.78 -1.23 -37.31
CA SER A 71 -32.38 -2.23 -36.44
C SER A 71 -31.72 -3.59 -36.58
N PHE A 72 -31.43 -4.03 -37.81
CA PHE A 72 -30.70 -5.28 -38.04
C PHE A 72 -29.27 -5.21 -37.51
N ALA A 73 -28.55 -4.11 -37.77
CA ALA A 73 -27.21 -3.89 -37.21
C ALA A 73 -27.22 -3.95 -35.66
N LEU A 74 -28.24 -3.39 -35.01
CA LEU A 74 -28.41 -3.46 -33.56
C LEU A 74 -28.68 -4.90 -33.08
N VAL A 75 -29.60 -5.63 -33.72
CA VAL A 75 -29.89 -7.04 -33.39
C VAL A 75 -28.64 -7.91 -33.53
N LEU A 76 -27.89 -7.71 -34.61
CA LEU A 76 -26.64 -8.42 -34.87
C LEU A 76 -25.56 -8.08 -33.83
N GLY A 77 -25.46 -6.81 -33.43
CA GLY A 77 -24.58 -6.39 -32.33
C GLY A 77 -24.96 -7.02 -30.98
N LEU A 78 -26.25 -7.14 -30.69
CA LEU A 78 -26.75 -7.83 -29.49
C LEU A 78 -26.45 -9.34 -29.54
N LEU A 79 -26.63 -9.96 -30.71
CA LEU A 79 -26.29 -11.37 -30.94
C LEU A 79 -24.77 -11.59 -30.79
N ALA A 80 -23.94 -10.72 -31.36
CA ALA A 80 -22.49 -10.72 -31.22
C ALA A 80 -22.06 -10.68 -29.75
N GLY A 81 -22.63 -9.75 -28.97
CA GLY A 81 -22.38 -9.66 -27.53
C GLY A 81 -22.85 -10.90 -26.75
N ALA A 82 -23.97 -11.50 -27.15
CA ALA A 82 -24.50 -12.71 -26.52
C ALA A 82 -23.68 -13.98 -26.85
N VAL A 83 -23.16 -14.09 -28.07
CA VAL A 83 -22.24 -15.15 -28.51
C VAL A 83 -20.90 -15.00 -27.80
N ALA A 84 -20.32 -13.80 -27.76
CA ALA A 84 -19.10 -13.52 -27.00
C ALA A 84 -19.28 -13.79 -25.49
N GLY A 85 -20.49 -13.54 -24.97
CA GLY A 85 -20.90 -13.87 -23.60
C GLY A 85 -21.28 -15.34 -23.38
N ARG A 86 -21.00 -16.25 -24.34
CA ARG A 86 -21.18 -17.71 -24.25
C ARG A 86 -22.61 -18.15 -23.93
N LYS A 87 -23.61 -17.37 -24.35
CA LYS A 87 -25.03 -17.66 -24.05
C LYS A 87 -25.60 -18.74 -24.96
N ARG A 88 -26.19 -19.79 -24.38
CA ARG A 88 -26.83 -20.89 -25.14
C ARG A 88 -27.91 -20.42 -26.10
N ILE A 89 -28.70 -19.43 -25.71
CA ILE A 89 -29.77 -18.91 -26.57
C ILE A 89 -29.22 -18.25 -27.84
N ALA A 90 -28.06 -17.59 -27.74
CA ALA A 90 -27.42 -16.96 -28.89
C ALA A 90 -26.85 -18.00 -29.85
N TRP A 91 -26.31 -19.08 -29.30
CA TRP A 91 -25.90 -20.25 -30.07
C TRP A 91 -27.08 -20.86 -30.84
N TRP A 92 -28.24 -21.03 -30.20
CA TRP A 92 -29.45 -21.54 -30.87
C TRP A 92 -29.92 -20.60 -31.99
N ILE A 93 -30.02 -19.30 -31.72
CA ILE A 93 -30.43 -18.30 -32.72
C ILE A 93 -29.48 -18.34 -33.92
N LEU A 94 -28.17 -18.29 -33.67
CA LEU A 94 -27.15 -18.28 -34.74
C LEU A 94 -27.14 -19.59 -35.53
N THR A 95 -27.23 -20.75 -34.86
CA THR A 95 -27.22 -22.07 -35.50
C THR A 95 -28.47 -22.28 -36.35
N ILE A 96 -29.64 -21.89 -35.86
CA ILE A 96 -30.91 -21.97 -36.60
C ILE A 96 -30.87 -21.04 -37.81
N TYR A 97 -30.41 -19.80 -37.63
CA TYR A 97 -30.30 -18.82 -38.70
C TYR A 97 -29.37 -19.28 -39.82
N LEU A 98 -28.14 -19.71 -39.49
CA LEU A 98 -27.21 -20.26 -40.47
C LEU A 98 -27.69 -21.59 -41.06
N GLY A 99 -28.40 -22.41 -40.30
CA GLY A 99 -29.07 -23.61 -40.80
C GLY A 99 -30.11 -23.29 -41.87
N GLY A 100 -30.88 -22.21 -41.69
CA GLY A 100 -31.80 -21.69 -42.71
C GLY A 100 -31.08 -21.34 -44.01
N PHE A 101 -30.01 -20.54 -43.93
CA PHE A 101 -29.17 -20.22 -45.09
C PHE A 101 -28.54 -21.45 -45.75
N THR A 102 -28.12 -22.43 -44.96
CA THR A 102 -27.59 -23.71 -45.47
C THR A 102 -28.64 -24.43 -46.33
N ILE A 103 -29.90 -24.44 -45.88
CA ILE A 103 -31.02 -25.05 -46.63
C ILE A 103 -31.32 -24.24 -47.89
N THR A 104 -31.36 -22.90 -47.82
CA THR A 104 -31.57 -22.04 -48.98
C THR A 104 -30.50 -22.26 -50.04
N ASN A 105 -29.22 -22.24 -49.67
CA ASN A 105 -28.11 -22.51 -50.59
C ASN A 105 -28.15 -23.93 -51.17
N LEU A 106 -28.59 -24.93 -50.39
CA LEU A 106 -28.79 -26.28 -50.91
C LEU A 106 -29.87 -26.29 -51.99
N VAL A 107 -31.02 -25.66 -51.74
CA VAL A 107 -32.13 -25.60 -52.71
C VAL A 107 -31.72 -24.82 -53.96
N MET A 108 -31.15 -23.62 -53.80
CA MET A 108 -30.75 -22.77 -54.93
C MET A 108 -29.61 -23.37 -55.76
N SER A 109 -28.66 -24.09 -55.14
CA SER A 109 -27.62 -24.82 -55.89
C SER A 109 -28.19 -25.89 -56.82
N ILE A 110 -29.35 -26.47 -56.46
CA ILE A 110 -30.05 -27.47 -57.28
C ILE A 110 -30.89 -26.79 -58.37
N VAL A 111 -31.58 -25.70 -58.03
CA VAL A 111 -32.52 -25.00 -58.93
C VAL A 111 -31.79 -24.13 -59.96
N GLU A 112 -30.89 -23.25 -59.51
CA GLU A 112 -30.25 -22.22 -60.34
C GLU A 112 -28.91 -22.68 -60.93
N ARG A 113 -28.31 -23.73 -60.37
CA ARG A 113 -27.01 -24.31 -60.76
C ARG A 113 -25.84 -23.31 -60.73
N ASP A 114 -25.93 -22.27 -59.91
CA ASP A 114 -24.80 -21.37 -59.66
C ASP A 114 -23.74 -22.07 -58.77
N PRO A 115 -22.46 -22.16 -59.20
CA PRO A 115 -21.38 -22.71 -58.37
C PRO A 115 -21.17 -21.96 -57.04
N ASN A 116 -21.54 -20.68 -56.95
CA ASN A 116 -21.40 -19.88 -55.72
C ASN A 116 -22.27 -20.41 -54.59
N HIS A 117 -23.51 -20.86 -54.87
CA HIS A 117 -24.36 -21.50 -53.86
C HIS A 117 -23.75 -22.80 -53.33
N LEU A 118 -23.03 -23.55 -54.16
CA LEU A 118 -22.35 -24.79 -53.74
C LEU A 118 -21.13 -24.49 -52.85
N VAL A 119 -20.36 -23.45 -53.17
CA VAL A 119 -19.25 -22.99 -52.31
C VAL A 119 -19.79 -22.49 -50.97
N ALA A 120 -20.85 -21.68 -50.98
CA ALA A 120 -21.49 -21.14 -49.79
C ALA A 120 -22.05 -22.25 -48.89
N LEU A 121 -22.68 -23.27 -49.48
CA LEU A 121 -23.17 -24.46 -48.78
C LEU A 121 -22.04 -25.17 -48.01
N VAL A 122 -20.88 -25.38 -48.63
CA VAL A 122 -19.73 -26.00 -47.97
C VAL A 122 -19.23 -25.16 -46.80
N VAL A 123 -19.13 -23.84 -46.98
CA VAL A 123 -18.70 -22.92 -45.91
C VAL A 123 -19.69 -22.92 -44.75
N HIS A 124 -21.00 -22.87 -45.00
CA HIS A 124 -22.01 -22.94 -43.95
C HIS A 124 -21.99 -24.27 -43.20
N LEU A 125 -21.85 -25.41 -43.90
CA LEU A 125 -21.73 -26.72 -43.26
C LEU A 125 -20.52 -26.79 -42.31
N LEU A 126 -19.39 -26.20 -42.69
CA LEU A 126 -18.20 -26.12 -41.83
C LEU A 126 -18.44 -25.23 -40.61
N ILE A 127 -19.08 -24.07 -40.77
CA ILE A 127 -19.38 -23.15 -39.67
C ILE A 127 -20.42 -23.76 -38.72
N VAL A 128 -21.46 -24.40 -39.23
CA VAL A 128 -22.47 -25.11 -38.43
C VAL A 128 -21.82 -26.29 -37.69
N ALA A 129 -20.96 -27.07 -38.34
CA ALA A 129 -20.21 -28.13 -37.67
C ALA A 129 -19.32 -27.58 -36.53
N LEU A 130 -18.63 -26.45 -36.76
CA LEU A 130 -17.84 -25.77 -35.73
C LEU A 130 -18.72 -25.30 -34.55
N LEU A 131 -19.91 -24.77 -34.83
CA LEU A 131 -20.89 -24.38 -33.81
C LEU A 131 -21.36 -25.59 -33.00
N LEU A 132 -21.71 -26.70 -33.65
CA LEU A 132 -22.10 -27.94 -32.98
C LEU A 132 -20.97 -28.49 -32.08
N LEU A 133 -19.74 -28.51 -32.56
CA LEU A 133 -18.57 -28.95 -31.80
C LEU A 133 -18.24 -28.04 -30.61
N SER A 134 -18.51 -26.73 -30.73
CA SER A 134 -18.27 -25.75 -29.66
C SER A 134 -19.45 -25.56 -28.71
N TYR A 135 -20.54 -26.32 -28.85
CA TYR A 135 -21.71 -26.23 -27.95
C TYR A 135 -21.38 -26.26 -26.44
N PRO A 136 -20.43 -27.08 -25.94
CA PRO A 136 -20.06 -27.08 -24.51
C PRO A 136 -19.49 -25.76 -24.01
N GLU A 137 -18.91 -24.95 -24.90
CA GLU A 137 -18.31 -23.64 -24.57
C GLU A 137 -19.37 -22.56 -24.31
N PHE A 138 -20.62 -22.79 -24.74
CA PHE A 138 -21.78 -21.96 -24.45
C PHE A 138 -22.48 -22.47 -23.19
N TYR A 139 -21.90 -22.22 -22.03
CA TYR A 139 -22.42 -22.73 -20.74
C TYR A 139 -23.13 -21.67 -19.89
N THR A 140 -23.14 -20.40 -20.30
CA THR A 140 -23.61 -19.32 -19.42
C THR A 140 -25.12 -19.34 -19.29
N ARG A 141 -25.58 -19.12 -18.06
CA ARG A 141 -27.01 -19.05 -17.72
C ARG A 141 -27.56 -17.69 -18.15
N VAL A 142 -28.67 -17.70 -18.86
CA VAL A 142 -29.43 -16.47 -19.15
C VAL A 142 -30.42 -16.25 -18.01
N ARG A 143 -30.32 -15.11 -17.32
CA ARG A 143 -31.28 -14.74 -16.28
C ARG A 143 -32.64 -14.45 -16.91
N ARG A 144 -33.72 -14.85 -16.23
CA ARG A 144 -35.10 -14.59 -16.68
C ARG A 144 -35.40 -13.10 -16.54
N GLY A 145 -35.50 -12.39 -17.67
CA GLY A 145 -36.03 -11.02 -17.72
C GLY A 145 -37.56 -11.01 -17.85
N ASN A 146 -38.17 -9.83 -17.75
CA ASN A 146 -39.60 -9.68 -18.04
C ASN A 146 -39.84 -9.67 -19.57
N VAL A 147 -39.84 -10.87 -20.16
CA VAL A 147 -39.96 -11.08 -21.61
C VAL A 147 -41.27 -10.49 -22.15
N TRP A 148 -42.37 -10.59 -21.40
CA TRP A 148 -43.68 -10.09 -21.83
C TRP A 148 -43.76 -8.57 -21.88
N ALA A 149 -43.18 -7.87 -20.88
CA ALA A 149 -43.11 -6.42 -20.91
C ALA A 149 -42.19 -5.92 -22.03
N ALA A 150 -41.04 -6.58 -22.24
CA ALA A 150 -40.13 -6.27 -23.34
C ALA A 150 -40.79 -6.50 -24.71
N LEU A 151 -41.52 -7.60 -24.87
CA LEU A 151 -42.29 -7.90 -26.08
C LEU A 151 -43.40 -6.88 -26.32
N GLY A 152 -44.12 -6.48 -25.27
CA GLY A 152 -45.13 -5.42 -25.38
C GLY A 152 -44.55 -4.08 -25.82
N VAL A 153 -43.38 -3.71 -25.32
CA VAL A 153 -42.65 -2.49 -25.71
C VAL A 153 -42.12 -2.59 -27.13
N LEU A 154 -41.62 -3.76 -27.55
CA LEU A 154 -41.19 -4.00 -28.92
C LEU A 154 -42.37 -3.87 -29.89
N VAL A 155 -43.45 -4.60 -29.66
CA VAL A 155 -44.64 -4.58 -30.52
C VAL A 155 -45.26 -3.18 -30.57
N GLY A 156 -45.43 -2.52 -29.42
CA GLY A 156 -45.94 -1.15 -29.36
C GLY A 156 -45.03 -0.16 -30.09
N GLY A 157 -43.72 -0.24 -29.89
CA GLY A 157 -42.73 0.60 -30.57
C GLY A 157 -42.71 0.39 -32.08
N LEU A 158 -42.80 -0.86 -32.54
CA LEU A 158 -42.86 -1.18 -33.97
C LEU A 158 -44.15 -0.69 -34.62
N VAL A 159 -45.30 -0.83 -33.94
CA VAL A 159 -46.59 -0.30 -34.43
C VAL A 159 -46.56 1.21 -34.55
N VAL A 160 -46.12 1.92 -33.51
CA VAL A 160 -46.00 3.39 -33.53
C VAL A 160 -45.01 3.84 -34.60
N GLY A 161 -43.85 3.19 -34.68
CA GLY A 161 -42.84 3.48 -35.70
C GLY A 161 -43.37 3.28 -37.13
N THR A 162 -44.17 2.23 -37.34
CA THR A 162 -44.80 1.92 -38.64
C THR A 162 -45.85 2.96 -39.01
N LEU A 163 -46.69 3.39 -38.06
CA LEU A 163 -47.72 4.42 -38.29
C LEU A 163 -47.10 5.78 -38.61
N ILE A 164 -46.07 6.19 -37.84
CA ILE A 164 -45.28 7.40 -38.13
C ILE A 164 -44.61 7.27 -39.49
N GLY A 165 -44.04 6.10 -39.77
CA GLY A 165 -43.36 5.81 -41.02
C GLY A 165 -44.27 5.92 -42.23
N TRP A 166 -45.47 5.33 -42.15
CA TRP A 166 -46.48 5.42 -43.20
C TRP A 166 -46.90 6.87 -43.44
N GLY A 167 -47.15 7.65 -42.39
CA GLY A 167 -47.46 9.09 -42.51
C GLY A 167 -46.33 9.90 -43.17
N LEU A 168 -45.06 9.60 -42.84
CA LEU A 168 -43.90 10.26 -43.48
C LEU A 168 -43.75 9.87 -44.96
N VAL A 169 -44.06 8.63 -45.32
CA VAL A 169 -44.05 8.17 -46.71
C VAL A 169 -45.22 8.77 -47.50
N GLU A 170 -46.37 9.02 -46.89
CA GLU A 170 -47.46 9.75 -47.54
C GLU A 170 -47.11 11.22 -47.82
N LEU A 171 -46.41 11.87 -46.88
CA LEU A 171 -45.98 13.26 -47.02
C LEU A 171 -44.80 13.42 -47.99
N PHE A 172 -43.91 12.42 -48.06
CA PHE A 172 -42.71 12.44 -48.89
C PHE A 172 -42.51 11.12 -49.67
N PRO A 173 -43.40 10.80 -50.63
CA PRO A 173 -43.46 9.46 -51.23
C PRO A 173 -42.30 9.12 -52.17
N GLY A 174 -41.54 10.11 -52.67
CA GLY A 174 -40.52 9.85 -53.68
C GLY A 174 -41.14 9.24 -54.93
N THR A 175 -40.67 8.06 -55.35
CA THR A 175 -41.23 7.29 -56.48
C THR A 175 -42.07 6.08 -56.05
N LEU A 176 -42.36 5.90 -54.76
CA LEU A 176 -43.18 4.78 -54.26
C LEU A 176 -44.68 4.91 -54.61
N PRO A 177 -45.28 3.89 -55.25
CA PRO A 177 -46.70 3.90 -55.59
C PRO A 177 -47.58 3.74 -54.33
N PRO A 178 -48.81 4.32 -54.30
CA PRO A 178 -49.71 4.26 -53.14
C PRO A 178 -49.95 2.88 -52.50
N PRO A 179 -50.17 1.77 -53.24
CA PRO A 179 -50.41 0.45 -52.61
C PRO A 179 -49.21 -0.08 -51.80
N ASP A 180 -48.00 0.38 -52.12
CA ASP A 180 -46.77 -0.15 -51.56
C ASP A 180 -46.33 0.59 -50.28
N ARG A 181 -46.88 1.79 -50.02
CA ARG A 181 -46.37 2.71 -48.98
C ARG A 181 -46.46 2.16 -47.56
N PHE A 182 -47.59 1.53 -47.21
CA PHE A 182 -47.79 0.96 -45.89
C PHE A 182 -46.93 -0.29 -45.68
N LEU A 183 -46.95 -1.21 -46.64
CA LEU A 183 -46.15 -2.44 -46.58
C LEU A 183 -44.65 -2.14 -46.56
N TRP A 184 -44.21 -1.14 -47.32
CA TRP A 184 -42.84 -0.67 -47.30
C TRP A 184 -42.45 -0.08 -45.93
N ALA A 185 -43.30 0.78 -45.34
CA ALA A 185 -43.03 1.35 -44.01
C ALA A 185 -43.00 0.27 -42.90
N LEU A 186 -43.89 -0.72 -42.97
CA LEU A 186 -43.93 -1.87 -42.06
C LEU A 186 -42.67 -2.74 -42.19
N ASN A 187 -42.31 -3.14 -43.41
CA ASN A 187 -41.10 -3.92 -43.72
C ASN A 187 -39.85 -3.21 -43.16
N ARG A 188 -39.82 -1.89 -43.35
CA ARG A 188 -38.71 -1.04 -42.96
C ARG A 188 -38.49 -0.93 -41.45
N VAL A 189 -39.56 -0.70 -40.70
CA VAL A 189 -39.49 -0.47 -39.24
C VAL A 189 -39.31 -1.78 -38.48
N THR A 190 -39.95 -2.85 -38.94
CA THR A 190 -39.94 -4.15 -38.24
C THR A 190 -38.67 -4.97 -38.49
N ALA A 191 -37.89 -4.64 -39.53
CA ALA A 191 -36.76 -5.44 -40.00
C ALA A 191 -37.13 -6.91 -40.29
N LEU A 192 -38.41 -7.19 -40.51
CA LEU A 192 -38.90 -8.47 -40.97
C LEU A 192 -38.62 -8.53 -42.47
N THR A 193 -37.41 -8.91 -42.85
CA THR A 193 -36.90 -9.07 -44.23
C THR A 193 -37.64 -10.18 -45.01
N PHE A 194 -38.97 -10.20 -44.98
CA PHE A 194 -39.79 -11.15 -45.72
C PHE A 194 -40.10 -10.68 -47.15
N ILE A 195 -39.82 -9.41 -47.46
CA ILE A 195 -40.07 -8.81 -48.78
C ILE A 195 -38.82 -8.05 -49.20
N ASP A 196 -38.18 -8.51 -50.28
CA ASP A 196 -37.02 -7.84 -50.87
C ASP A 196 -37.39 -6.44 -51.33
N ASN A 197 -36.46 -5.49 -51.18
CA ASN A 197 -36.68 -4.11 -51.61
C ASN A 197 -36.99 -3.99 -53.11
N ASP A 198 -36.59 -4.99 -53.91
CA ASP A 198 -36.81 -5.07 -55.35
C ASP A 198 -38.25 -5.45 -55.73
N GLN A 199 -39.07 -5.87 -54.77
CA GLN A 199 -40.49 -6.18 -54.99
C GLN A 199 -41.40 -4.95 -54.91
N PHE A 200 -40.89 -3.78 -54.51
CA PHE A 200 -41.64 -2.53 -54.45
C PHE A 200 -41.45 -1.69 -55.71
N GLY A 201 -42.53 -1.09 -56.24
CA GLY A 201 -42.52 -0.38 -57.53
C GLY A 201 -41.78 0.96 -57.58
N GLY A 202 -41.03 1.34 -56.54
CA GLY A 202 -40.37 2.64 -56.45
C GLY A 202 -39.42 2.79 -55.26
N ARG A 203 -38.75 3.95 -55.18
CA ARG A 203 -37.75 4.28 -54.16
C ARG A 203 -38.22 5.44 -53.25
N PRO A 204 -38.08 5.31 -51.93
CA PRO A 204 -38.42 6.35 -50.96
C PRO A 204 -37.42 7.50 -50.97
N ASN A 205 -37.76 8.60 -50.30
CA ASN A 205 -36.78 9.62 -49.94
C ASN A 205 -35.73 9.04 -48.97
N GLY A 206 -34.44 9.29 -49.24
CA GLY A 206 -33.32 8.81 -48.43
C GLY A 206 -33.39 9.22 -46.95
N LEU A 207 -33.90 10.41 -46.63
CA LEU A 207 -34.09 10.86 -45.24
C LEU A 207 -35.17 10.05 -44.53
N VAL A 208 -36.31 9.82 -45.20
CA VAL A 208 -37.42 9.00 -44.66
C VAL A 208 -36.92 7.58 -44.40
N ASN A 209 -36.17 7.01 -45.34
CA ASN A 209 -35.58 5.68 -45.20
C ASN A 209 -34.67 5.53 -43.97
N THR A 210 -33.86 6.55 -43.66
CA THR A 210 -33.00 6.56 -42.46
C THR A 210 -33.81 6.75 -41.18
N VAL A 211 -34.81 7.63 -41.18
CA VAL A 211 -35.67 7.91 -40.00
C VAL A 211 -36.47 6.67 -39.60
N LEU A 212 -37.09 5.95 -40.55
CA LEU A 212 -37.84 4.73 -40.23
C LEU A 212 -36.93 3.61 -39.71
N GLY A 213 -35.71 3.49 -40.27
CA GLY A 213 -34.71 2.55 -39.76
C GLY A 213 -34.27 2.88 -38.33
N LEU A 214 -34.15 4.17 -37.99
CA LEU A 214 -33.87 4.63 -36.64
C LEU A 214 -35.03 4.34 -35.68
N LEU A 215 -36.30 4.52 -36.10
CA LEU A 215 -37.47 4.20 -35.29
C LEU A 215 -37.53 2.70 -34.94
N GLY A 216 -37.25 1.83 -35.92
CA GLY A 216 -37.12 0.39 -35.67
C GLY A 216 -36.00 0.05 -34.69
N ALA A 217 -34.82 0.67 -34.85
CA ALA A 217 -33.70 0.49 -33.94
C ALA A 217 -34.01 0.97 -32.52
N LEU A 218 -34.70 2.10 -32.37
CA LEU A 218 -35.14 2.64 -31.09
C LEU A 218 -36.17 1.73 -30.40
N ALA A 219 -37.09 1.11 -31.16
CA ALA A 219 -38.05 0.16 -30.61
C ALA A 219 -37.35 -1.10 -30.05
N VAL A 220 -36.36 -1.64 -30.79
CA VAL A 220 -35.52 -2.75 -30.33
C VAL A 220 -34.71 -2.34 -29.09
N LEU A 221 -34.10 -1.16 -29.10
CA LEU A 221 -33.33 -0.65 -27.96
C LEU A 221 -34.20 -0.47 -26.71
N ALA A 222 -35.41 0.09 -26.85
CA ALA A 222 -36.36 0.27 -25.75
C ALA A 222 -36.80 -1.09 -25.16
N ALA A 223 -37.09 -2.08 -26.01
CA ALA A 223 -37.44 -3.43 -25.58
C ALA A 223 -36.29 -4.09 -24.81
N VAL A 224 -35.05 -3.92 -25.28
CA VAL A 224 -33.84 -4.42 -24.61
C VAL A 224 -33.65 -3.75 -23.24
N VAL A 225 -33.83 -2.44 -23.15
CA VAL A 225 -33.76 -1.70 -21.87
C VAL A 225 -34.80 -2.24 -20.87
N VAL A 226 -36.03 -2.50 -21.32
CA VAL A 226 -37.10 -3.04 -20.47
C VAL A 226 -36.83 -4.48 -20.04
N LEU A 227 -36.27 -5.31 -20.94
CA LEU A 227 -35.87 -6.68 -20.63
C LEU A 227 -34.81 -6.75 -19.51
N PHE A 228 -33.90 -5.78 -19.46
CA PHE A 228 -32.84 -5.70 -18.46
C PHE A 228 -33.23 -4.90 -17.20
N ARG A 229 -34.20 -3.98 -17.26
CA ARG A 229 -34.64 -3.15 -16.12
C ARG A 229 -35.22 -3.97 -14.96
N SER A 230 -35.96 -5.05 -15.24
CA SER A 230 -36.54 -5.90 -14.18
C SER A 230 -35.50 -6.72 -13.42
N GLN A 231 -34.33 -6.97 -14.03
CA GLN A 231 -33.29 -7.86 -13.49
C GLN A 231 -32.46 -7.18 -12.38
N ARG A 232 -32.32 -5.86 -12.44
CA ARG A 232 -31.54 -5.09 -11.46
C ARG A 232 -32.28 -4.92 -10.13
N ALA A 233 -33.62 -4.87 -10.15
CA ALA A 233 -34.43 -4.76 -8.95
C ALA A 233 -34.38 -6.06 -8.11
N SER A 234 -34.52 -7.24 -8.74
CA SER A 234 -34.63 -8.51 -8.01
C SER A 234 -33.34 -9.01 -7.33
N ASN A 235 -32.18 -8.47 -7.69
CA ASN A 235 -30.86 -8.90 -7.18
C ASN A 235 -30.21 -7.86 -6.26
N ALA A 236 -30.94 -6.80 -5.91
CA ALA A 236 -30.53 -5.90 -4.86
C ALA A 236 -30.43 -6.65 -3.52
N LEU A 237 -29.68 -6.09 -2.59
CA LEU A 237 -29.56 -6.54 -1.21
C LEU A 237 -30.95 -6.77 -0.57
N THR A 238 -31.16 -7.89 0.11
CA THR A 238 -32.29 -8.07 1.04
C THR A 238 -31.96 -7.43 2.40
N GLY A 239 -32.96 -7.29 3.27
CA GLY A 239 -32.70 -6.85 4.66
C GLY A 239 -31.81 -7.83 5.42
N SER A 240 -32.08 -9.14 5.33
CA SER A 240 -31.24 -10.18 5.91
C SER A 240 -29.77 -10.11 5.44
N ASP A 241 -29.53 -9.83 4.15
CA ASP A 241 -28.19 -9.64 3.59
C ASP A 241 -27.51 -8.38 4.15
N GLU A 242 -28.25 -7.27 4.31
CA GLU A 242 -27.73 -6.05 4.96
C GLU A 242 -27.37 -6.30 6.43
N SER A 243 -28.22 -7.02 7.15
CA SER A 243 -27.99 -7.42 8.54
C SER A 243 -26.68 -8.21 8.67
N ALA A 244 -26.49 -9.22 7.82
CA ALA A 244 -25.26 -10.02 7.80
C ALA A 244 -24.01 -9.18 7.47
N ILE A 245 -24.07 -8.31 6.45
CA ILE A 245 -22.95 -7.40 6.11
C ILE A 245 -22.61 -6.50 7.29
N ARG A 246 -23.61 -5.92 7.98
CA ARG A 246 -23.38 -5.08 9.16
C ARG A 246 -22.69 -5.83 10.29
N GLY A 247 -23.02 -7.11 10.50
CA GLY A 247 -22.30 -7.99 11.43
C GLY A 247 -20.84 -8.22 11.04
N LEU A 248 -20.54 -8.28 9.73
CA LEU A 248 -19.18 -8.44 9.21
C LEU A 248 -18.33 -7.15 9.28
N LEU A 249 -18.96 -5.97 9.27
CA LEU A 249 -18.25 -4.68 9.33
C LEU A 249 -17.42 -4.50 10.61
N ALA A 250 -17.80 -5.14 11.72
CA ALA A 250 -17.00 -5.12 12.96
C ALA A 250 -15.60 -5.73 12.79
N HIS A 251 -15.39 -6.54 11.74
CA HIS A 251 -14.11 -7.19 11.43
C HIS A 251 -13.48 -6.64 10.13
N SER A 252 -13.98 -5.53 9.60
CA SER A 252 -13.50 -4.90 8.37
C SER A 252 -12.76 -3.61 8.69
N ASP A 253 -11.50 -3.49 8.24
CA ASP A 253 -10.67 -2.30 8.41
C ASP A 253 -10.44 -1.56 7.08
N ASP A 254 -11.41 -1.62 6.17
CA ASP A 254 -11.40 -0.86 4.92
C ASP A 254 -12.30 0.39 5.03
N SER A 255 -11.76 1.56 4.68
CA SER A 255 -12.51 2.82 4.66
C SER A 255 -13.69 2.82 3.68
N LEU A 256 -13.69 1.89 2.71
CA LEU A 256 -14.81 1.69 1.79
C LEU A 256 -15.78 0.57 2.23
N GLY A 257 -15.47 -0.12 3.33
CA GLY A 257 -16.21 -1.29 3.83
C GLY A 257 -17.68 -0.97 4.10
N TYR A 258 -17.98 0.16 4.76
CA TYR A 258 -19.37 0.54 5.10
C TYR A 258 -20.26 0.75 3.86
N PHE A 259 -19.68 1.16 2.72
CA PHE A 259 -20.42 1.31 1.46
C PHE A 259 -20.88 -0.03 0.86
N ALA A 260 -20.46 -1.17 1.41
CA ALA A 260 -21.01 -2.48 1.07
C ALA A 260 -22.49 -2.61 1.45
N THR A 261 -22.98 -1.83 2.43
CA THR A 261 -24.40 -1.83 2.87
C THR A 261 -25.37 -1.14 1.90
N ARG A 262 -24.84 -0.62 0.80
CA ARG A 262 -25.63 0.08 -0.20
C ARG A 262 -26.62 -0.86 -0.91
N ARG A 263 -27.91 -0.54 -0.81
CA ARG A 263 -29.03 -1.40 -1.25
C ARG A 263 -29.13 -1.64 -2.76
N ASP A 264 -28.41 -0.89 -3.59
CA ASP A 264 -28.36 -1.16 -5.05
C ASP A 264 -27.24 -2.13 -5.45
N LYS A 265 -26.47 -2.64 -4.47
CA LYS A 265 -25.50 -3.73 -4.62
C LYS A 265 -26.16 -5.08 -4.37
N ALA A 266 -25.61 -6.10 -5.01
CA ALA A 266 -25.81 -7.50 -4.70
C ALA A 266 -24.65 -7.99 -3.83
N VAL A 267 -24.79 -9.14 -3.18
CA VAL A 267 -23.74 -9.73 -2.34
C VAL A 267 -23.57 -11.22 -2.62
N VAL A 268 -22.34 -11.71 -2.46
CA VAL A 268 -22.02 -13.13 -2.33
C VAL A 268 -21.26 -13.33 -1.03
N PHE A 269 -21.64 -14.32 -0.23
CA PHE A 269 -20.96 -14.69 1.00
C PHE A 269 -20.01 -15.88 0.77
N ALA A 270 -18.94 -15.95 1.56
CA ALA A 270 -18.19 -17.18 1.74
C ALA A 270 -19.12 -18.28 2.27
N PRO A 271 -18.87 -19.57 1.99
CA PRO A 271 -19.65 -20.67 2.55
C PRO A 271 -19.68 -20.66 4.10
N SER A 272 -18.64 -20.09 4.72
CA SER A 272 -18.55 -19.92 6.17
C SER A 272 -19.38 -18.77 6.73
N GLY A 273 -19.98 -17.91 5.90
CA GLY A 273 -20.68 -16.70 6.34
C GLY A 273 -19.79 -15.58 6.89
N LYS A 274 -18.48 -15.82 7.04
CA LYS A 274 -17.52 -14.92 7.73
C LYS A 274 -16.91 -13.82 6.85
N ALA A 275 -17.18 -13.85 5.55
CA ALA A 275 -16.76 -12.81 4.61
C ALA A 275 -17.74 -12.68 3.45
N ALA A 276 -17.77 -11.52 2.80
CA ALA A 276 -18.67 -11.24 1.68
C ALA A 276 -18.04 -10.31 0.63
N VAL A 277 -18.39 -10.51 -0.64
CA VAL A 277 -18.06 -9.59 -1.73
C VAL A 277 -19.35 -8.94 -2.22
N THR A 278 -19.44 -7.62 -2.08
CA THR A 278 -20.55 -6.85 -2.65
C THR A 278 -20.21 -6.38 -4.06
N TYR A 279 -21.17 -6.46 -4.96
CA TYR A 279 -20.96 -6.20 -6.38
C TYR A 279 -22.20 -5.66 -7.07
N ARG A 280 -22.01 -5.09 -8.26
CA ARG A 280 -23.09 -4.71 -9.18
C ARG A 280 -22.68 -5.04 -10.60
N VAL A 281 -23.67 -5.40 -11.42
CA VAL A 281 -23.41 -5.76 -12.82
C VAL A 281 -23.76 -4.61 -13.74
N GLU A 282 -22.76 -4.07 -14.44
CA GLU A 282 -22.91 -3.01 -15.43
C GLU A 282 -22.25 -3.42 -16.74
N LEU A 283 -22.97 -3.31 -17.86
CA LEU A 283 -22.48 -3.72 -19.19
C LEU A 283 -21.84 -5.13 -19.23
N GLY A 284 -22.35 -6.06 -18.43
CA GLY A 284 -21.82 -7.43 -18.30
C GLY A 284 -20.48 -7.54 -17.58
N VAL A 285 -20.05 -6.48 -16.89
CA VAL A 285 -18.96 -6.50 -15.91
C VAL A 285 -19.58 -6.66 -14.53
N CYS A 286 -19.17 -7.70 -13.80
CA CYS A 286 -19.48 -7.89 -12.38
C CYS A 286 -18.47 -7.07 -11.59
N LEU A 287 -18.85 -5.86 -11.18
CA LEU A 287 -17.98 -4.89 -10.54
C LEU A 287 -18.16 -4.95 -9.02
N ALA A 288 -17.14 -5.39 -8.30
CA ALA A 288 -17.05 -5.28 -6.84
C ALA A 288 -16.42 -3.94 -6.44
N SER A 289 -16.67 -3.50 -5.20
CA SER A 289 -16.14 -2.25 -4.64
C SER A 289 -15.42 -2.49 -3.33
N GLY A 290 -14.21 -1.93 -3.18
CA GLY A 290 -13.41 -2.07 -1.97
C GLY A 290 -12.92 -3.50 -1.73
N ASP A 291 -12.58 -3.77 -0.48
CA ASP A 291 -12.17 -5.09 -0.04
C ASP A 291 -13.37 -6.02 0.22
N PRO A 292 -13.18 -7.35 0.25
CA PRO A 292 -14.19 -8.23 0.83
C PRO A 292 -14.47 -7.82 2.29
N VAL A 293 -15.75 -7.79 2.68
CA VAL A 293 -16.17 -7.39 4.03
C VAL A 293 -16.11 -8.61 4.95
N GLY A 294 -15.58 -8.46 6.17
CA GLY A 294 -15.47 -9.53 7.16
C GLY A 294 -14.04 -10.05 7.33
N ASN A 295 -13.89 -11.24 7.90
CA ASN A 295 -12.59 -11.78 8.32
C ASN A 295 -11.67 -12.05 7.09
N PRO A 296 -10.44 -11.48 7.05
CA PRO A 296 -9.45 -11.70 5.99
C PRO A 296 -9.14 -13.17 5.67
N GLU A 297 -9.19 -14.06 6.66
CA GLU A 297 -8.96 -15.50 6.45
C GLU A 297 -10.05 -16.15 5.56
N ALA A 298 -11.26 -15.60 5.58
CA ALA A 298 -12.39 -16.09 4.77
C ALA A 298 -12.51 -15.38 3.40
N TRP A 299 -11.69 -14.35 3.12
CA TRP A 299 -11.72 -13.61 1.86
C TRP A 299 -11.50 -14.51 0.62
N PRO A 300 -10.53 -15.45 0.59
CA PRO A 300 -10.33 -16.29 -0.59
C PRO A 300 -11.59 -17.05 -0.98
N HIS A 301 -12.34 -17.56 0.00
CA HIS A 301 -13.58 -18.29 -0.24
C HIS A 301 -14.72 -17.40 -0.75
N ALA A 302 -14.85 -16.17 -0.24
CA ALA A 302 -15.83 -15.22 -0.76
C ALA A 302 -15.50 -14.78 -2.20
N ILE A 303 -14.21 -14.58 -2.49
CA ILE A 303 -13.72 -14.23 -3.84
C ILE A 303 -13.97 -15.38 -4.81
N ASP A 304 -13.70 -16.63 -4.41
CA ASP A 304 -13.95 -17.81 -5.25
C ASP A 304 -15.44 -17.96 -5.60
N GLU A 305 -16.34 -17.82 -4.63
CA GLU A 305 -17.79 -17.87 -4.86
C GLU A 305 -18.25 -16.72 -5.79
N TRP A 306 -17.70 -15.53 -5.62
CA TRP A 306 -17.98 -14.39 -6.50
C TRP A 306 -17.48 -14.62 -7.94
N LEU A 307 -16.27 -15.18 -8.11
CA LEU A 307 -15.71 -15.54 -9.42
C LEU A 307 -16.50 -16.68 -10.07
N ASP A 308 -16.98 -17.65 -9.30
CA ASP A 308 -17.88 -18.71 -9.76
C ASP A 308 -19.22 -18.15 -10.24
N LEU A 309 -19.79 -17.20 -9.51
CA LEU A 309 -21.00 -16.51 -9.91
C LEU A 309 -20.79 -15.73 -11.21
N ALA A 310 -19.72 -14.95 -11.30
CA ALA A 310 -19.38 -14.20 -12.51
C ALA A 310 -19.25 -15.15 -13.72
N ARG A 311 -18.60 -16.30 -13.55
CA ARG A 311 -18.50 -17.34 -14.59
C ARG A 311 -19.84 -17.93 -14.98
N ALA A 312 -20.71 -18.26 -14.02
CA ALA A 312 -22.00 -18.88 -14.29
C ALA A 312 -22.90 -18.03 -15.19
N TYR A 313 -22.76 -16.70 -15.11
CA TYR A 313 -23.53 -15.74 -15.91
C TYR A 313 -22.73 -15.11 -17.07
N GLY A 314 -21.46 -15.49 -17.25
CA GLY A 314 -20.60 -14.95 -18.31
C GLY A 314 -20.23 -13.48 -18.11
N TRP A 315 -20.15 -13.02 -16.87
CA TRP A 315 -19.75 -11.67 -16.52
C TRP A 315 -18.24 -11.54 -16.38
N THR A 316 -17.71 -10.38 -16.76
CA THR A 316 -16.31 -10.03 -16.55
C THR A 316 -16.13 -9.57 -15.10
N PRO A 317 -15.36 -10.27 -14.24
CA PRO A 317 -15.08 -9.81 -12.89
C PRO A 317 -14.12 -8.61 -12.93
N ALA A 318 -14.45 -7.58 -12.14
CA ALA A 318 -13.58 -6.46 -11.86
C ALA A 318 -13.84 -5.93 -10.45
N VAL A 319 -12.84 -5.31 -9.82
CA VAL A 319 -12.93 -4.71 -8.50
C VAL A 319 -12.39 -3.29 -8.58
N MET A 320 -13.09 -2.34 -7.97
CA MET A 320 -12.67 -0.95 -7.91
C MET A 320 -12.40 -0.52 -6.46
N GLY A 321 -11.29 0.16 -6.24
CA GLY A 321 -10.99 0.79 -4.96
C GLY A 321 -10.50 -0.18 -3.89
N ALA A 322 -10.02 -1.36 -4.27
CA ALA A 322 -9.44 -2.31 -3.32
C ALA A 322 -8.22 -1.69 -2.63
N SER A 323 -8.06 -1.95 -1.33
CA SER A 323 -6.83 -1.63 -0.60
C SER A 323 -5.67 -2.50 -1.10
N GLU A 324 -4.47 -2.27 -0.59
CA GLU A 324 -3.32 -3.14 -0.87
C GLU A 324 -3.59 -4.61 -0.46
N ASP A 325 -4.23 -4.82 0.69
CA ASP A 325 -4.55 -6.16 1.21
C ASP A 325 -5.63 -6.85 0.38
N GLY A 326 -6.72 -6.13 0.06
CA GLY A 326 -7.76 -6.66 -0.81
C GLY A 326 -7.25 -6.93 -2.22
N ALA A 327 -6.46 -6.03 -2.79
CA ALA A 327 -5.84 -6.22 -4.10
C ALA A 327 -4.92 -7.45 -4.12
N THR A 328 -4.20 -7.70 -3.03
CA THR A 328 -3.39 -8.91 -2.86
C THR A 328 -4.25 -10.18 -2.84
N ALA A 329 -5.39 -10.16 -2.14
CA ALA A 329 -6.32 -11.29 -2.12
C ALA A 329 -6.95 -11.55 -3.50
N TYR A 330 -7.39 -10.51 -4.20
CA TYR A 330 -7.90 -10.61 -5.57
C TYR A 330 -6.83 -11.06 -6.56
N HIS A 331 -5.58 -10.64 -6.37
CA HIS A 331 -4.46 -11.07 -7.20
C HIS A 331 -4.16 -12.55 -7.06
N ARG A 332 -4.16 -13.07 -5.82
CA ARG A 332 -4.02 -14.52 -5.54
C ARG A 332 -5.13 -15.34 -6.19
N ALA A 333 -6.33 -14.78 -6.35
CA ALA A 333 -7.44 -15.42 -7.04
C ALA A 333 -7.38 -15.32 -8.59
N GLY A 334 -6.30 -14.74 -9.15
CA GLY A 334 -6.04 -14.69 -10.58
C GLY A 334 -6.50 -13.42 -11.30
N LEU A 335 -6.71 -12.31 -10.58
CA LEU A 335 -6.91 -10.98 -11.18
C LEU A 335 -5.58 -10.21 -11.25
N ASN A 336 -5.42 -9.36 -12.25
CA ASN A 336 -4.34 -8.35 -12.27
C ASN A 336 -4.78 -7.16 -11.42
N ALA A 337 -3.82 -6.48 -10.78
CA ALA A 337 -4.05 -5.24 -10.04
C ALA A 337 -3.32 -4.08 -10.73
N LEU A 338 -4.03 -2.97 -10.92
CA LEU A 338 -3.50 -1.72 -11.43
C LEU A 338 -3.81 -0.62 -10.41
N GLN A 339 -2.82 0.18 -10.02
CA GLN A 339 -3.07 1.31 -9.13
C GLN A 339 -4.02 2.30 -9.81
N LEU A 340 -5.16 2.54 -9.17
CA LEU A 340 -6.23 3.38 -9.67
C LEU A 340 -6.07 4.83 -9.18
N GLY A 341 -5.58 5.02 -7.96
CA GLY A 341 -5.40 6.33 -7.32
C GLY A 341 -5.02 6.19 -5.86
N ASP A 342 -5.07 7.30 -5.12
CA ASP A 342 -4.67 7.32 -3.70
C ASP A 342 -5.75 8.00 -2.85
N GLU A 343 -6.01 7.42 -1.68
CA GLU A 343 -6.94 7.89 -0.66
C GLU A 343 -6.30 8.92 0.25
N ALA A 344 -6.99 10.03 0.50
CA ALA A 344 -6.54 11.05 1.44
C ALA A 344 -7.05 10.74 2.85
N VAL A 345 -6.17 10.28 3.74
CA VAL A 345 -6.48 9.97 5.14
C VAL A 345 -5.88 11.03 6.07
N LEU A 346 -6.70 11.67 6.90
CA LEU A 346 -6.24 12.55 7.97
C LEU A 346 -6.15 11.77 9.28
N LEU A 347 -5.01 11.89 9.96
CA LEU A 347 -4.83 11.38 11.33
C LEU A 347 -5.14 12.50 12.32
N THR A 348 -6.18 12.35 13.12
CA THR A 348 -6.68 13.42 14.00
C THR A 348 -5.66 13.82 15.06
N ARG A 349 -4.86 12.85 15.53
CA ARG A 349 -3.76 13.06 16.49
C ARG A 349 -2.66 13.99 15.98
N ASP A 350 -2.41 13.98 14.66
CA ASP A 350 -1.31 14.70 14.02
C ASP A 350 -1.82 15.99 13.35
N PHE A 351 -3.15 16.17 13.26
CA PHE A 351 -3.76 17.31 12.58
C PHE A 351 -3.66 18.60 13.41
N SER A 352 -2.97 19.60 12.87
CA SER A 352 -2.88 20.93 13.46
C SER A 352 -3.09 22.01 12.42
N LEU A 353 -3.81 23.07 12.80
CA LEU A 353 -3.90 24.30 12.01
C LEU A 353 -2.68 25.22 12.21
N ALA A 354 -1.74 24.86 13.08
CA ALA A 354 -0.46 25.55 13.25
C ALA A 354 0.53 25.11 12.15
N GLY A 355 1.41 26.00 11.71
CA GLY A 355 2.30 25.81 10.53
C GLY A 355 1.98 26.79 9.39
N ARG A 356 2.95 27.23 8.59
CA ARG A 356 2.74 28.10 7.42
C ARG A 356 2.36 27.32 6.15
N ASP A 357 2.57 26.02 6.08
CA ASP A 357 1.96 25.16 5.05
C ASP A 357 0.44 25.10 5.20
N MET A 358 -0.06 25.10 6.43
CA MET A 358 -1.50 25.21 6.73
C MET A 358 -2.05 26.64 6.59
N ARG A 359 -1.25 27.63 6.17
CA ARG A 359 -1.68 29.04 5.99
C ARG A 359 -2.90 29.18 5.07
N PRO A 360 -3.00 28.51 3.91
CA PRO A 360 -4.17 28.62 3.05
C PRO A 360 -5.45 28.13 3.73
N VAL A 361 -5.37 26.98 4.44
CA VAL A 361 -6.50 26.42 5.21
C VAL A 361 -6.86 27.33 6.38
N ARG A 362 -5.87 27.76 7.18
CA ARG A 362 -6.08 28.68 8.30
C ARG A 362 -6.69 30.01 7.85
N GLN A 363 -6.28 30.55 6.71
CA GLN A 363 -6.90 31.76 6.14
C GLN A 363 -8.35 31.50 5.70
N ALA A 364 -8.65 30.34 5.11
CA ALA A 364 -10.01 29.96 4.75
C ALA A 364 -10.90 29.80 6.01
N VAL A 365 -10.42 29.09 7.03
CA VAL A 365 -11.08 28.91 8.33
C VAL A 365 -11.34 30.25 9.02
N ASN A 366 -10.32 31.11 9.11
CA ASN A 366 -10.45 32.43 9.73
C ASN A 366 -11.41 33.35 8.96
N ARG A 367 -11.44 33.26 7.62
CA ARG A 367 -12.43 33.98 6.81
C ARG A 367 -13.84 33.49 7.11
N ALA A 368 -14.08 32.18 7.17
CA ALA A 368 -15.39 31.64 7.52
C ALA A 368 -15.83 32.09 8.93
N ARG A 369 -14.95 31.98 9.93
CA ARG A 369 -15.22 32.46 11.30
C ARG A 369 -15.51 33.96 11.37
N LYS A 370 -14.81 34.80 10.59
CA LYS A 370 -15.07 36.25 10.50
C LYS A 370 -16.45 36.57 9.93
N HIS A 371 -17.02 35.70 9.11
CA HIS A 371 -18.39 35.79 8.61
C HIS A 371 -19.41 35.16 9.58
N GLY A 372 -19.02 34.88 10.83
CA GLY A 372 -19.91 34.32 11.85
C GLY A 372 -20.22 32.84 11.69
N VAL A 373 -19.45 32.10 10.87
CA VAL A 373 -19.68 30.67 10.66
C VAL A 373 -19.05 29.84 11.78
N THR A 374 -19.81 28.92 12.36
CA THR A 374 -19.35 27.88 13.30
C THR A 374 -19.64 26.49 12.74
N ALA A 375 -18.96 25.45 13.24
CA ALA A 375 -19.25 24.07 12.89
C ALA A 375 -19.89 23.32 14.07
N ARG A 376 -20.88 22.48 13.79
CA ARG A 376 -21.47 21.52 14.73
C ARG A 376 -21.26 20.10 14.22
N ILE A 377 -20.90 19.18 15.10
CA ILE A 377 -20.64 17.76 14.80
C ILE A 377 -21.58 16.94 15.68
N MET A 378 -22.35 16.05 15.07
CA MET A 378 -23.35 15.20 15.76
C MET A 378 -23.42 13.83 15.09
N ARG A 379 -23.82 12.80 15.83
CA ARG A 379 -24.20 11.51 15.22
C ARG A 379 -25.63 11.55 14.71
N HIS A 380 -25.95 10.78 13.68
CA HIS A 380 -27.32 10.71 13.13
C HIS A 380 -28.36 10.35 14.20
N ARG A 381 -28.02 9.45 15.13
CA ARG A 381 -28.90 9.06 16.26
C ARG A 381 -29.22 10.19 17.25
N GLU A 382 -28.45 11.28 17.25
CA GLU A 382 -28.64 12.43 18.15
C GLU A 382 -29.58 13.48 17.54
N LEU A 383 -29.86 13.40 16.24
CA LEU A 383 -30.74 14.32 15.53
C LEU A 383 -32.20 13.94 15.74
N SER A 384 -33.04 14.94 16.01
CA SER A 384 -34.49 14.72 15.96
C SER A 384 -34.94 14.41 14.52
N PRO A 385 -36.08 13.71 14.32
CA PRO A 385 -36.62 13.45 12.98
C PRO A 385 -36.84 14.72 12.14
N ILE A 386 -37.16 15.84 12.80
CA ILE A 386 -37.35 17.15 12.15
C ILE A 386 -35.99 17.67 11.66
N GLU A 387 -34.94 17.62 12.47
CA GLU A 387 -33.60 18.07 12.07
C GLU A 387 -33.00 17.20 10.96
N LEU A 388 -33.18 15.88 11.04
CA LEU A 388 -32.70 14.96 10.01
C LEU A 388 -33.43 15.17 8.68
N SER A 389 -34.76 15.37 8.71
CA SER A 389 -35.53 15.72 7.51
C SER A 389 -35.11 17.05 6.90
N ALA A 390 -34.76 18.05 7.72
CA ALA A 390 -34.22 19.32 7.24
C ALA A 390 -32.83 19.15 6.61
N ALA A 391 -31.97 18.28 7.17
CA ALA A 391 -30.68 17.96 6.58
C ALA A 391 -30.83 17.27 5.21
N ILE A 392 -31.76 16.32 5.08
CA ILE A 392 -32.09 15.66 3.80
C ILE A 392 -32.57 16.69 2.77
N GLN A 393 -33.53 17.55 3.12
CA GLN A 393 -34.03 18.58 2.19
C GLN A 393 -32.92 19.52 1.71
N ARG A 394 -32.00 19.92 2.60
CA ARG A 394 -30.83 20.73 2.23
C ARG A 394 -29.87 19.97 1.33
N ALA A 395 -29.59 18.70 1.63
CA ALA A 395 -28.72 17.85 0.81
C ALA A 395 -29.26 17.66 -0.62
N GLU A 396 -30.59 17.61 -0.79
CA GLU A 396 -31.25 17.57 -2.08
C GLU A 396 -31.26 18.92 -2.80
N ALA A 397 -31.50 20.02 -2.07
CA ALA A 397 -31.55 21.38 -2.62
C ALA A 397 -30.18 21.88 -3.10
N TRP A 398 -29.11 21.52 -2.40
CA TRP A 398 -27.72 21.89 -2.74
C TRP A 398 -27.03 20.89 -3.67
N ARG A 399 -27.81 20.08 -4.39
CA ARG A 399 -27.29 19.04 -5.29
C ARG A 399 -26.96 19.66 -6.66
N ASP A 400 -25.70 19.57 -7.08
CA ASP A 400 -25.24 20.11 -8.37
C ASP A 400 -25.59 19.22 -9.59
N THR A 401 -25.89 17.93 -9.41
CA THR A 401 -26.21 16.97 -10.50
C THR A 401 -27.45 16.13 -10.22
N GLU A 402 -28.21 15.73 -11.25
CA GLU A 402 -29.45 14.93 -11.07
C GLU A 402 -29.23 13.54 -10.45
N ASN A 403 -28.03 12.95 -10.59
CA ASN A 403 -27.67 11.66 -10.01
C ASN A 403 -26.58 11.82 -8.93
N GLU A 404 -26.71 11.03 -7.86
CA GLU A 404 -25.70 10.91 -6.80
C GLU A 404 -24.49 10.13 -7.35
N ARG A 405 -23.30 10.74 -7.28
CA ARG A 405 -22.03 10.15 -7.72
C ARG A 405 -21.52 9.16 -6.65
N GLY A 406 -20.75 8.16 -7.05
CA GLY A 406 -20.09 7.21 -6.15
C GLY A 406 -20.74 5.83 -6.18
N PHE A 407 -20.08 4.78 -6.69
CA PHE A 407 -20.48 3.37 -6.45
C PHE A 407 -19.69 2.77 -5.30
N SER A 408 -18.43 3.19 -5.21
CA SER A 408 -17.47 2.74 -4.21
C SER A 408 -17.39 3.69 -3.01
N MET A 409 -17.80 4.96 -3.19
CA MET A 409 -17.52 6.07 -2.26
C MET A 409 -18.77 6.87 -1.82
N ALA A 410 -19.97 6.33 -2.03
CA ALA A 410 -21.19 6.96 -1.58
C ALA A 410 -22.24 5.90 -1.20
N LEU A 411 -22.96 6.10 -0.11
CA LEU A 411 -24.09 5.28 0.30
C LEU A 411 -25.32 5.53 -0.57
N GLY A 412 -25.44 6.74 -1.14
CA GLY A 412 -26.61 7.11 -1.96
C GLY A 412 -27.92 7.21 -1.16
N ARG A 413 -27.82 7.34 0.17
CA ARG A 413 -28.91 7.57 1.11
C ARG A 413 -28.40 8.41 2.29
N LEU A 414 -29.21 9.38 2.73
CA LEU A 414 -28.97 10.16 3.94
C LEU A 414 -30.19 10.02 4.86
N GLY A 415 -29.93 9.83 6.15
CA GLY A 415 -30.96 9.75 7.19
C GLY A 415 -31.75 8.43 7.26
N ASP A 416 -31.12 7.33 6.85
CA ASP A 416 -31.64 6.00 7.17
C ASP A 416 -31.54 5.75 8.69
N PRO A 417 -32.61 5.25 9.35
CA PRO A 417 -32.58 4.95 10.80
C PRO A 417 -31.48 3.95 11.20
N LEU A 418 -31.03 3.08 10.29
CA LEU A 418 -29.98 2.10 10.54
C LEU A 418 -28.56 2.69 10.48
N ASP A 419 -28.42 3.92 9.96
CA ASP A 419 -27.14 4.60 9.79
C ASP A 419 -26.89 5.59 10.95
N GLY A 420 -27.37 5.25 12.16
CA GLY A 420 -27.33 6.10 13.36
C GLY A 420 -25.93 6.49 13.85
N ASP A 421 -24.92 5.69 13.54
CA ASP A 421 -23.52 5.93 13.88
C ASP A 421 -22.78 6.86 12.90
N CYS A 422 -23.38 7.20 11.75
CA CYS A 422 -22.81 8.17 10.83
C CYS A 422 -22.71 9.56 11.49
N LEU A 423 -21.64 10.29 11.18
CA LEU A 423 -21.42 11.65 11.66
C LEU A 423 -21.92 12.67 10.64
N LEU A 424 -22.65 13.66 11.13
CA LEU A 424 -23.05 14.83 10.38
C LEU A 424 -22.30 16.06 10.92
N VAL A 425 -21.48 16.68 10.06
CA VAL A 425 -20.80 17.94 10.35
C VAL A 425 -21.51 19.05 9.59
N GLU A 426 -22.02 20.07 10.27
CA GLU A 426 -22.72 21.18 9.65
C GLU A 426 -22.06 22.52 9.95
N ALA A 427 -21.89 23.35 8.93
CA ALA A 427 -21.49 24.73 9.07
C ALA A 427 -22.74 25.61 9.25
N VAL A 428 -22.77 26.43 10.29
CA VAL A 428 -23.90 27.28 10.67
C VAL A 428 -23.49 28.75 10.64
N ALA A 429 -24.23 29.59 9.92
CA ALA A 429 -24.06 31.03 9.85
C ALA A 429 -25.40 31.72 10.20
N ASP A 430 -25.42 32.66 11.13
CA ASP A 430 -26.64 33.38 11.58
C ASP A 430 -27.82 32.44 11.94
N GLY A 431 -27.52 31.29 12.55
CA GLY A 431 -28.51 30.28 12.92
C GLY A 431 -29.04 29.42 11.76
N LYS A 432 -28.50 29.57 10.54
CA LYS A 432 -28.85 28.77 9.36
C LYS A 432 -27.68 27.87 8.96
N VAL A 433 -27.97 26.63 8.60
CA VAL A 433 -26.96 25.71 8.04
C VAL A 433 -26.65 26.13 6.61
N VAL A 434 -25.37 26.27 6.29
CA VAL A 434 -24.85 26.75 4.99
C VAL A 434 -23.95 25.73 4.28
N ALA A 435 -23.51 24.67 4.97
CA ALA A 435 -22.84 23.52 4.38
C ALA A 435 -22.95 22.30 5.31
N MET A 436 -22.76 21.10 4.77
CA MET A 436 -22.74 19.85 5.53
C MET A 436 -21.78 18.80 4.95
N LEU A 437 -21.24 17.96 5.83
CA LEU A 437 -20.53 16.71 5.53
C LEU A 437 -21.24 15.55 6.22
N SER A 438 -21.48 14.44 5.53
CA SER A 438 -21.90 13.17 6.11
C SER A 438 -20.72 12.21 6.04
N LEU A 439 -20.39 11.54 7.14
CA LEU A 439 -19.31 10.56 7.22
C LEU A 439 -19.82 9.24 7.78
N VAL A 440 -19.44 8.14 7.13
CA VAL A 440 -19.79 6.78 7.53
C VAL A 440 -18.71 6.19 8.45
N PRO A 441 -19.06 5.25 9.34
CA PRO A 441 -18.07 4.53 10.15
C PRO A 441 -17.06 3.77 9.29
N TRP A 442 -15.80 3.78 9.71
CA TRP A 442 -14.72 2.95 9.18
C TRP A 442 -14.05 2.25 10.37
N GLY A 443 -14.25 0.92 10.48
CA GLY A 443 -13.77 0.17 11.64
C GLY A 443 -14.37 0.70 12.96
N SER A 444 -13.56 0.68 14.03
CA SER A 444 -13.97 1.14 15.36
C SER A 444 -13.55 2.57 15.70
N ASP A 445 -12.60 3.15 14.95
CA ASP A 445 -11.90 4.40 15.25
C ASP A 445 -11.80 5.35 14.05
N GLY A 446 -12.38 4.99 12.90
CA GLY A 446 -12.30 5.75 11.66
C GLY A 446 -13.66 6.25 11.16
N VAL A 447 -13.62 7.27 10.31
CA VAL A 447 -14.77 7.70 9.50
C VAL A 447 -14.37 8.00 8.06
N SER A 448 -15.28 7.76 7.13
CA SER A 448 -15.07 7.96 5.70
C SER A 448 -16.11 8.91 5.12
N LEU A 449 -15.68 9.87 4.31
CA LEU A 449 -16.56 10.90 3.77
C LEU A 449 -17.55 10.32 2.74
N ASP A 450 -18.84 10.34 3.07
CA ASP A 450 -19.92 9.89 2.18
C ASP A 450 -20.51 11.03 1.35
N LEU A 451 -20.81 12.15 2.02
CA LEU A 451 -21.52 13.27 1.40
C LEU A 451 -20.84 14.59 1.73
N MET A 452 -20.70 15.45 0.72
CA MET A 452 -20.30 16.85 0.88
C MET A 452 -21.27 17.75 0.13
N ARG A 453 -21.89 18.71 0.84
CA ARG A 453 -22.83 19.67 0.25
C ARG A 453 -22.57 21.07 0.80
N ARG A 454 -22.69 22.08 -0.06
CA ARG A 454 -22.47 23.49 0.27
C ARG A 454 -23.55 24.32 -0.41
N ASP A 455 -24.14 25.25 0.33
CA ASP A 455 -25.05 26.24 -0.25
C ASP A 455 -24.28 27.12 -1.27
N PRO A 456 -24.80 27.34 -2.49
CA PRO A 456 -24.16 28.23 -3.47
C PRO A 456 -23.87 29.64 -2.95
N GLN A 457 -24.62 30.12 -1.95
CA GLN A 457 -24.42 31.42 -1.31
C GLN A 457 -23.51 31.38 -0.08
N ALA A 458 -23.02 30.20 0.32
CA ALA A 458 -22.16 30.07 1.50
C ALA A 458 -20.82 30.81 1.32
N PRO A 459 -20.29 31.44 2.37
CA PRO A 459 -18.99 32.11 2.31
C PRO A 459 -17.85 31.13 1.97
N ASN A 460 -16.77 31.65 1.41
CA ASN A 460 -15.60 30.82 1.09
C ASN A 460 -14.89 30.37 2.37
N GLY A 461 -14.49 29.10 2.43
CA GLY A 461 -13.80 28.52 3.59
C GLY A 461 -14.67 27.62 4.49
N VAL A 462 -15.96 27.44 4.18
CA VAL A 462 -16.87 26.65 5.03
C VAL A 462 -16.53 25.15 5.05
N VAL A 463 -16.04 24.59 3.95
CA VAL A 463 -15.62 23.18 3.90
C VAL A 463 -14.34 23.00 4.68
N GLU A 464 -13.39 23.91 4.52
CA GLU A 464 -12.14 23.95 5.29
C GLU A 464 -12.40 24.05 6.79
N LEU A 465 -13.37 24.86 7.20
CA LEU A 465 -13.83 24.93 8.60
C LEU A 465 -14.35 23.59 9.08
N MET A 466 -15.29 22.96 8.37
CA MET A 466 -15.89 21.69 8.79
C MET A 466 -14.85 20.56 8.89
N VAL A 467 -13.99 20.40 7.88
CA VAL A 467 -12.94 19.37 7.88
C VAL A 467 -11.94 19.62 9.01
N SER A 468 -11.51 20.87 9.21
CA SER A 468 -10.55 21.20 10.27
C SER A 468 -11.14 21.02 11.66
N GLU A 469 -12.41 21.38 11.87
CA GLU A 469 -13.09 21.20 13.16
C GLU A 469 -13.30 19.71 13.46
N LEU A 470 -13.67 18.90 12.46
CA LEU A 470 -13.77 17.46 12.62
C LEU A 470 -12.41 16.83 12.96
N ALA A 471 -11.35 17.21 12.24
CA ALA A 471 -10.02 16.66 12.48
C ALA A 471 -9.43 17.11 13.83
N SER A 472 -9.62 18.37 14.23
CA SER A 472 -9.15 18.88 15.53
C SER A 472 -9.95 18.36 16.73
N ARG A 473 -11.22 17.97 16.54
CA ARG A 473 -12.10 17.47 17.62
C ARG A 473 -12.39 15.97 17.51
N GLY A 474 -11.66 15.23 16.67
CA GLY A 474 -11.91 13.81 16.39
C GLY A 474 -11.94 12.94 17.65
N ALA A 475 -11.05 13.23 18.62
CA ALA A 475 -11.00 12.53 19.89
C ALA A 475 -12.28 12.65 20.74
N GLU A 476 -13.10 13.70 20.55
CA GLU A 476 -14.40 13.83 21.24
C GLU A 476 -15.44 12.81 20.75
N PHE A 477 -15.22 12.22 19.57
CA PHE A 477 -16.14 11.32 18.89
C PHE A 477 -15.55 9.92 18.65
N ASP A 478 -14.45 9.58 19.31
CA ASP A 478 -13.68 8.34 19.11
C ASP A 478 -13.20 8.16 17.65
N VAL A 479 -12.78 9.26 17.01
CA VAL A 479 -12.28 9.27 15.63
C VAL A 479 -10.79 9.60 15.61
N GLU A 480 -9.98 8.61 15.23
CA GLU A 480 -8.53 8.72 15.01
C GLU A 480 -8.18 8.94 13.53
N ARG A 481 -9.00 8.42 12.61
CA ARG A 481 -8.73 8.42 11.16
C ARG A 481 -9.92 8.98 10.38
N ILE A 482 -9.68 9.91 9.46
CA ILE A 482 -10.72 10.50 8.61
C ILE A 482 -10.32 10.34 7.14
N SER A 483 -11.06 9.53 6.38
CA SER A 483 -10.92 9.50 4.92
C SER A 483 -11.70 10.64 4.26
N LEU A 484 -11.02 11.42 3.41
CA LEU A 484 -11.59 12.46 2.57
C LEU A 484 -11.86 11.98 1.13
N ASN A 485 -12.05 10.67 0.93
CA ASN A 485 -12.15 9.98 -0.35
C ASN A 485 -10.84 9.94 -1.17
N PHE A 486 -10.80 9.04 -2.17
CA PHE A 486 -9.61 8.82 -3.00
C PHE A 486 -9.64 9.55 -4.34
N ALA A 487 -8.47 10.06 -4.73
CA ALA A 487 -8.24 10.78 -5.98
C ALA A 487 -7.70 9.82 -7.06
N VAL A 488 -8.52 9.58 -8.09
CA VAL A 488 -8.16 8.72 -9.22
C VAL A 488 -7.01 9.34 -10.03
N PHE A 489 -6.02 8.53 -10.39
CA PHE A 489 -4.84 8.87 -11.21
C PHE A 489 -3.92 9.97 -10.63
N ARG A 490 -3.86 10.12 -9.30
CA ARG A 490 -2.95 11.06 -8.66
C ARG A 490 -1.50 10.88 -9.11
N SER A 491 -0.97 9.66 -9.11
CA SER A 491 0.42 9.38 -9.53
C SER A 491 0.75 10.00 -10.89
N VAL A 492 -0.18 9.95 -11.85
CA VAL A 492 -0.01 10.57 -13.18
C VAL A 492 -0.01 12.11 -13.14
N PHE A 493 -0.77 12.72 -12.23
CA PHE A 493 -0.76 14.18 -12.03
C PHE A 493 0.50 14.67 -11.32
N GLU A 494 1.01 13.91 -10.35
CA GLU A 494 2.19 14.25 -9.57
C GLU A 494 3.48 13.97 -10.34
N GLU A 495 3.67 12.75 -10.84
CA GLU A 495 4.84 12.35 -11.63
C GLU A 495 4.89 13.09 -12.97
N GLY A 496 3.72 13.34 -13.60
CA GLY A 496 3.64 14.13 -14.83
C GLY A 496 3.88 15.63 -14.64
N ALA A 497 3.94 16.12 -13.40
CA ALA A 497 4.26 17.51 -13.06
C ALA A 497 5.70 17.74 -12.59
N ARG A 498 6.42 16.68 -12.24
CA ARG A 498 7.83 16.75 -11.85
C ARG A 498 8.72 17.09 -13.05
N ILE A 499 9.77 17.86 -12.80
CA ILE A 499 10.87 18.11 -13.75
C ILE A 499 11.55 16.75 -13.97
N GLY A 500 11.61 16.27 -15.22
CA GLY A 500 12.10 14.91 -15.57
C GLY A 500 11.04 13.93 -16.09
N ALA A 501 9.74 14.27 -16.04
CA ALA A 501 8.68 13.39 -16.56
C ALA A 501 8.84 13.06 -18.06
N GLY A 502 8.92 11.77 -18.41
CA GLY A 502 9.06 11.30 -19.79
C GLY A 502 7.91 11.72 -20.72
N PRO A 503 8.10 11.69 -22.06
CA PRO A 503 7.15 12.21 -23.04
C PRO A 503 5.77 11.52 -22.99
N ILE A 504 5.72 10.23 -22.62
CA ILE A 504 4.49 9.45 -22.49
C ILE A 504 3.65 9.92 -21.29
N LEU A 505 4.28 10.14 -20.12
CA LEU A 505 3.61 10.65 -18.91
C LEU A 505 3.07 12.07 -19.12
N ARG A 506 3.80 12.92 -19.85
CA ARG A 506 3.31 14.27 -20.22
C ARG A 506 2.11 14.22 -21.16
N LEU A 507 2.12 13.32 -22.14
CA LEU A 507 0.99 13.11 -23.04
C LEU A 507 -0.24 12.59 -22.26
N TRP A 508 -0.05 11.61 -21.37
CA TRP A 508 -1.11 11.09 -20.50
C TRP A 508 -1.67 12.16 -19.57
N ARG A 509 -0.82 12.97 -18.94
CA ARG A 509 -1.26 14.14 -18.15
C ARG A 509 -2.06 15.12 -19.00
N SER A 510 -1.63 15.42 -20.23
CA SER A 510 -2.35 16.33 -21.14
C SER A 510 -3.73 15.78 -21.52
N ILE A 511 -3.81 14.48 -21.80
CA ILE A 511 -5.08 13.77 -22.06
C ILE A 511 -5.99 13.82 -20.82
N LEU A 512 -5.47 13.53 -19.63
CA LEU A 512 -6.23 13.59 -18.39
C LEU A 512 -6.65 15.03 -18.04
N LEU A 513 -5.82 16.04 -18.32
CA LEU A 513 -6.16 17.46 -18.15
C LEU A 513 -7.26 17.90 -19.11
N PHE A 514 -7.22 17.45 -20.37
CA PHE A 514 -8.31 17.66 -21.32
C PHE A 514 -9.62 17.08 -20.77
N PHE A 515 -9.59 15.84 -20.29
CA PHE A 515 -10.76 15.16 -19.73
C PHE A 515 -11.21 15.68 -18.36
N SER A 516 -10.31 16.30 -17.58
CA SER A 516 -10.62 16.92 -16.28
C SER A 516 -11.64 18.06 -16.40
N ARG A 517 -11.74 18.69 -17.58
CA ARG A 517 -12.76 19.71 -17.90
C ARG A 517 -14.19 19.18 -17.79
N TRP A 518 -14.39 17.87 -17.95
CA TRP A 518 -15.70 17.22 -17.86
C TRP A 518 -15.88 16.37 -16.59
N TRP A 519 -14.79 15.89 -15.97
CA TRP A 519 -14.85 14.93 -14.83
C TRP A 519 -14.20 15.38 -13.51
N GLN A 520 -13.75 16.63 -13.37
CA GLN A 520 -13.31 17.24 -12.09
C GLN A 520 -12.22 16.48 -11.29
N LEU A 521 -11.45 15.57 -11.91
CA LEU A 521 -10.45 14.73 -11.23
C LEU A 521 -9.37 15.54 -10.47
N GLU A 522 -8.91 16.65 -11.05
CA GLU A 522 -7.89 17.52 -10.44
C GLU A 522 -8.41 18.33 -9.24
N ALA A 523 -9.71 18.66 -9.24
CA ALA A 523 -10.31 19.46 -8.17
C ALA A 523 -10.33 18.71 -6.84
N LEU A 524 -10.57 17.40 -6.88
CA LEU A 524 -10.59 16.55 -5.68
C LEU A 524 -9.20 16.45 -5.05
N TYR A 525 -8.17 16.16 -5.84
CA TYR A 525 -6.77 16.15 -5.38
C TYR A 525 -6.38 17.49 -4.75
N ARG A 526 -6.59 18.62 -5.45
CA ARG A 526 -6.28 19.96 -4.94
C ARG A 526 -7.08 20.32 -3.68
N SER A 527 -8.31 19.80 -3.56
CA SER A 527 -9.15 20.04 -2.39
C SER A 527 -8.68 19.28 -1.15
N ASN A 528 -8.02 18.14 -1.32
CA ASN A 528 -7.57 17.30 -0.21
C ASN A 528 -6.11 17.56 0.16
N VAL A 529 -5.22 17.82 -0.80
CA VAL A 529 -3.77 18.01 -0.57
C VAL A 529 -3.47 19.14 0.42
N LYS A 530 -4.31 20.18 0.46
CA LYS A 530 -4.17 21.32 1.36
C LYS A 530 -4.28 20.97 2.85
N TYR A 531 -4.78 19.78 3.19
CA TYR A 531 -4.88 19.31 4.57
C TYR A 531 -3.72 18.38 4.98
N HIS A 532 -2.73 18.18 4.12
CA HIS A 532 -1.59 17.27 4.33
C HIS A 532 -2.00 15.85 4.78
N PRO A 533 -2.86 15.16 4.01
CA PRO A 533 -3.27 13.80 4.35
C PRO A 533 -2.12 12.79 4.13
N GLU A 534 -2.17 11.69 4.86
CA GLU A 534 -1.51 10.44 4.49
C GLU A 534 -2.21 9.86 3.27
N TRP A 535 -1.43 9.41 2.29
CA TRP A 535 -1.97 8.94 1.02
C TRP A 535 -1.86 7.42 0.89
N VAL A 536 -3.00 6.74 0.86
CA VAL A 536 -3.08 5.27 0.85
C VAL A 536 -3.48 4.79 -0.55
N PRO A 537 -2.71 3.90 -1.21
CA PRO A 537 -2.98 3.49 -2.59
C PRO A 537 -4.25 2.63 -2.70
N ARG A 538 -4.98 2.84 -3.80
CA ARG A 538 -6.21 2.12 -4.15
C ARG A 538 -6.07 1.48 -5.53
N PHE A 539 -6.54 0.25 -5.67
CA PHE A 539 -6.31 -0.58 -6.86
C PHE A 539 -7.60 -0.91 -7.62
N LEU A 540 -7.46 -1.02 -8.94
CA LEU A 540 -8.42 -1.62 -9.86
C LEU A 540 -7.96 -3.05 -10.16
N CYS A 541 -8.75 -4.05 -9.78
CA CYS A 541 -8.45 -5.45 -10.08
C CYS A 541 -9.30 -5.94 -11.26
N PHE A 542 -8.70 -6.63 -12.23
CA PHE A 542 -9.41 -7.13 -13.41
C PHE A 542 -8.69 -8.33 -14.03
N ARG A 543 -9.41 -9.14 -14.81
CA ARG A 543 -8.87 -10.42 -15.28
C ARG A 543 -7.86 -10.33 -16.44
N ASP A 544 -8.09 -9.44 -17.41
CA ASP A 544 -7.28 -9.34 -18.64
C ASP A 544 -7.20 -7.88 -19.08
N ASN A 545 -6.01 -7.43 -19.50
CA ASN A 545 -5.73 -6.09 -20.00
C ASN A 545 -6.64 -5.70 -21.19
N ARG A 546 -7.06 -6.67 -22.00
CA ARG A 546 -7.98 -6.44 -23.13
C ARG A 546 -9.37 -5.96 -22.69
N LEU A 547 -9.72 -6.19 -21.43
CA LEU A 547 -11.02 -5.84 -20.85
C LEU A 547 -11.02 -4.46 -20.19
N ILE A 548 -9.86 -3.82 -20.05
CA ILE A 548 -9.73 -2.50 -19.41
C ILE A 548 -10.71 -1.47 -19.99
N PRO A 549 -10.88 -1.29 -21.31
CA PRO A 549 -11.82 -0.29 -21.84
C PRO A 549 -13.27 -0.54 -21.41
N ARG A 550 -13.67 -1.81 -21.35
CA ARG A 550 -15.02 -2.21 -20.92
C ARG A 550 -15.20 -2.04 -19.41
N VAL A 551 -14.20 -2.41 -18.62
CA VAL A 551 -14.19 -2.23 -17.16
C VAL A 551 -14.21 -0.74 -16.82
N ALA A 552 -13.46 0.09 -17.53
CA ALA A 552 -13.46 1.55 -17.35
C ALA A 552 -14.83 2.17 -17.69
N LEU A 553 -15.49 1.74 -18.76
CA LEU A 553 -16.83 2.22 -19.10
C LEU A 553 -17.89 1.79 -18.06
N ALA A 554 -17.84 0.54 -17.61
CA ALA A 554 -18.72 0.04 -16.54
C ALA A 554 -18.49 0.78 -15.22
N SER A 555 -17.24 1.03 -14.89
CA SER A 555 -16.78 1.82 -13.74
C SER A 555 -17.33 3.25 -13.78
N ALA A 556 -17.22 3.93 -14.92
CA ALA A 556 -17.73 5.28 -15.10
C ALA A 556 -19.26 5.38 -14.98
N ILE A 557 -20.00 4.35 -15.44
CA ILE A 557 -21.46 4.28 -15.27
C ILE A 557 -21.83 3.98 -13.81
N ALA A 558 -21.08 3.08 -13.14
CA ALA A 558 -21.32 2.74 -11.75
C ALA A 558 -21.09 3.95 -10.82
N GLU A 559 -19.96 4.64 -10.99
CA GLU A 559 -19.58 5.85 -10.25
C GLU A 559 -20.43 7.09 -10.60
N GLY A 560 -21.26 7.01 -11.65
CA GLY A 560 -22.17 8.10 -12.04
C GLY A 560 -21.52 9.20 -12.89
N PHE A 561 -20.30 8.99 -13.40
CA PHE A 561 -19.64 9.88 -14.38
C PHE A 561 -20.28 9.84 -15.77
N LEU A 562 -21.01 8.76 -16.09
CA LEU A 562 -21.81 8.60 -17.30
C LEU A 562 -23.24 8.22 -16.94
N THR A 563 -24.18 9.13 -17.19
CA THR A 563 -25.60 8.93 -16.90
C THR A 563 -26.32 8.35 -18.11
N LEU A 564 -26.85 7.13 -17.99
CA LEU A 564 -27.78 6.59 -18.98
C LEU A 564 -29.16 7.21 -18.79
N PRO A 565 -29.89 7.56 -19.86
CA PRO A 565 -31.22 8.15 -19.77
C PRO A 565 -32.16 7.19 -19.02
N THR A 566 -32.67 7.66 -17.89
CA THR A 566 -33.58 6.90 -17.03
C THR A 566 -34.89 7.64 -16.89
N PHE A 567 -36.00 6.93 -17.11
CA PHE A 567 -37.35 7.47 -16.91
C PHE A 567 -37.88 7.06 -15.53
N GLY A 568 -37.92 8.04 -14.61
CA GLY A 568 -38.54 7.95 -13.28
C GLY A 568 -37.57 8.13 -12.10
N ARG A 569 -38.05 8.73 -10.99
CA ARG A 569 -37.31 8.86 -9.72
C ARG A 569 -37.12 7.45 -9.10
N ARG A 570 -35.88 7.10 -8.72
CA ARG A 570 -35.57 5.87 -7.96
C ARG A 570 -35.69 6.16 -6.47
N ASN A 571 -36.35 5.26 -5.73
CA ASN A 571 -36.36 5.29 -4.28
C ASN A 571 -35.17 4.45 -3.78
N THR A 572 -34.10 5.08 -3.26
CA THR A 572 -32.88 4.41 -2.79
C THR A 572 -33.00 3.86 -1.37
N GLN A 573 -34.13 4.11 -0.68
CA GLN A 573 -34.35 3.71 0.71
C GLN A 573 -34.97 2.32 0.87
N GLN A 574 -35.33 1.60 -0.20
CA GLN A 574 -36.00 0.29 -0.08
C GLN A 574 -35.11 -0.86 -0.57
N HIS A 575 -35.08 -1.95 0.18
CA HIS A 575 -34.56 -3.24 -0.30
C HIS A 575 -35.45 -3.74 -1.42
N THR A 576 -34.92 -3.89 -2.62
CA THR A 576 -35.68 -4.44 -3.75
C THR A 576 -35.37 -5.92 -4.02
N GLY A 577 -34.44 -6.50 -3.24
CA GLY A 577 -34.06 -7.91 -3.31
C GLY A 577 -35.19 -8.85 -2.96
N THR A 578 -35.28 -9.98 -3.66
CA THR A 578 -36.32 -10.99 -3.42
C THR A 578 -35.78 -12.31 -2.87
N HIS A 579 -34.47 -12.49 -2.82
CA HIS A 579 -33.80 -13.71 -2.34
C HIS A 579 -32.54 -13.35 -1.56
N SER A 580 -32.42 -13.89 -0.35
CA SER A 580 -31.22 -13.75 0.50
C SER A 580 -30.06 -14.55 -0.09
N ALA A 581 -28.85 -13.97 -0.09
CA ALA A 581 -27.63 -14.65 -0.51
C ALA A 581 -26.88 -15.32 0.65
N PHE A 582 -27.23 -15.00 1.89
CA PHE A 582 -26.63 -15.63 3.07
C PHE A 582 -26.90 -17.15 3.16
N PRO A 583 -25.92 -18.00 3.55
CA PRO A 583 -26.10 -19.46 3.60
C PRO A 583 -27.20 -19.90 4.57
N GLU A 584 -28.23 -20.62 4.09
CA GLU A 584 -29.41 -21.04 4.88
C GLU A 584 -29.03 -21.78 6.18
N ASP A 585 -28.01 -22.64 6.12
CA ASP A 585 -27.50 -23.41 7.26
C ASP A 585 -26.97 -22.53 8.41
N GLN A 586 -26.53 -21.31 8.07
CA GLN A 586 -25.99 -20.33 9.02
C GLN A 586 -27.02 -19.28 9.46
N VAL A 587 -28.09 -19.09 8.68
CA VAL A 587 -29.20 -18.17 9.03
C VAL A 587 -29.84 -18.56 10.37
N VAL A 588 -29.86 -19.85 10.72
CA VAL A 588 -30.43 -20.33 12.00
C VAL A 588 -29.53 -20.00 13.20
N ALA A 589 -28.23 -19.84 12.98
CA ALA A 589 -27.24 -19.55 14.01
C ALA A 589 -27.01 -18.04 14.22
N ALA A 590 -27.18 -17.24 13.16
CA ALA A 590 -27.11 -15.79 13.21
C ALA A 590 -28.53 -15.22 13.27
N GLU A 591 -28.92 -14.56 14.37
CA GLU A 591 -30.21 -13.86 14.47
C GLU A 591 -30.24 -12.65 13.51
N LEU A 592 -30.45 -12.90 12.22
CA LEU A 592 -30.52 -11.88 11.17
C LEU A 592 -31.87 -11.17 11.19
N HIS A 593 -31.86 -9.87 10.94
CA HIS A 593 -33.07 -9.04 10.94
C HIS A 593 -33.49 -8.65 9.51
N ASP A 594 -34.76 -8.85 9.18
CA ASP A 594 -35.34 -8.53 7.86
C ASP A 594 -35.38 -7.02 7.55
N ASP A 595 -35.22 -6.16 8.56
CA ASP A 595 -35.12 -4.72 8.37
C ASP A 595 -33.71 -4.26 7.95
N GLY A 596 -32.71 -5.12 8.09
CA GLY A 596 -31.30 -4.83 7.80
C GLY A 596 -30.50 -4.27 8.98
N SER A 597 -31.07 -4.22 10.18
CA SER A 597 -30.32 -3.87 11.40
C SER A 597 -29.27 -4.94 11.74
N ALA A 598 -28.21 -4.57 12.46
CA ALA A 598 -27.15 -5.50 12.84
C ALA A 598 -27.70 -6.68 13.68
N PRO A 599 -27.16 -7.91 13.51
CA PRO A 599 -27.68 -9.10 14.18
C PRO A 599 -27.53 -9.02 15.71
N GLY A 600 -28.54 -9.54 16.44
CA GLY A 600 -28.64 -9.45 17.91
C GLY A 600 -27.67 -10.33 18.70
N VAL A 601 -27.05 -11.30 18.05
CA VAL A 601 -25.96 -12.13 18.57
C VAL A 601 -24.80 -11.92 17.62
N GLU A 602 -23.67 -11.42 18.13
CA GLU A 602 -22.41 -11.39 17.39
C GLU A 602 -22.24 -12.75 16.70
N LEU A 603 -21.76 -12.77 15.45
CA LEU A 603 -21.28 -13.99 14.81
C LEU A 603 -20.02 -14.47 15.57
N THR A 604 -20.18 -14.85 16.84
CA THR A 604 -19.13 -15.24 17.77
C THR A 604 -18.84 -16.72 17.57
N ASP A 605 -17.64 -16.99 17.06
CA ASP A 605 -16.80 -17.93 17.78
C ASP A 605 -16.63 -17.40 19.21
N GLY A 606 -16.91 -18.25 20.20
CA GLY A 606 -17.02 -17.87 21.60
C GLY A 606 -15.82 -17.10 22.15
N THR A 607 -15.87 -15.79 22.07
CA THR A 607 -15.12 -14.90 22.93
C THR A 607 -15.90 -13.60 23.04
N PRO A 608 -16.28 -13.16 24.25
CA PRO A 608 -17.04 -11.93 24.41
C PRO A 608 -16.25 -10.74 23.85
N ALA A 609 -16.96 -9.75 23.33
CA ALA A 609 -16.50 -8.38 23.15
C ALA A 609 -15.90 -7.84 24.45
N VAL A 610 -14.61 -8.10 24.64
CA VAL A 610 -13.77 -7.36 25.57
C VAL A 610 -13.47 -6.06 24.84
N ALA A 611 -13.94 -4.93 25.39
CA ALA A 611 -13.44 -3.59 25.08
C ALA A 611 -11.95 -3.69 24.73
N HIS A 612 -11.50 -3.17 23.58
CA HIS A 612 -10.18 -3.41 22.96
C HIS A 612 -8.95 -3.18 23.89
N GLY A 613 -8.84 -3.97 24.95
CA GLY A 613 -7.62 -4.34 25.61
C GLY A 613 -7.10 -5.54 24.84
N ARG A 614 -5.85 -5.46 24.39
CA ARG A 614 -5.10 -6.59 23.82
C ARG A 614 -5.51 -7.89 24.52
N ARG A 615 -5.98 -8.90 23.78
CA ARG A 615 -6.15 -10.26 24.34
C ARG A 615 -4.83 -10.67 24.97
N HIS A 616 -4.78 -10.64 26.30
CA HIS A 616 -3.60 -11.00 27.04
C HIS A 616 -3.46 -12.53 27.01
N PRO A 617 -2.26 -13.07 26.73
CA PRO A 617 -2.00 -14.51 26.85
C PRO A 617 -2.41 -15.03 28.23
N GLU A 618 -2.83 -16.30 28.33
CA GLU A 618 -3.34 -16.92 29.57
C GLU A 618 -2.42 -16.68 30.78
N GLN A 619 -1.11 -16.81 30.60
CA GLN A 619 -0.14 -16.55 31.68
C GLN A 619 -0.13 -15.10 32.17
N VAL A 620 -0.38 -14.13 31.28
CA VAL A 620 -0.50 -12.72 31.65
C VAL A 620 -1.76 -12.50 32.48
N GLN A 621 -2.88 -13.11 32.09
CA GLN A 621 -4.13 -13.04 32.84
C GLN A 621 -3.97 -13.65 34.26
N VAL A 622 -3.33 -14.82 34.36
CA VAL A 622 -3.04 -15.45 35.67
C VAL A 622 -2.17 -14.54 36.55
N ARG A 623 -1.15 -13.88 35.97
CA ARG A 623 -0.28 -12.95 36.71
C ARG A 623 -1.01 -11.68 37.12
N MET A 624 -1.93 -11.17 36.31
CA MET A 624 -2.82 -10.04 36.68
C MET A 624 -3.76 -10.43 37.82
N ASN A 625 -4.32 -11.64 37.81
CA ASN A 625 -5.13 -12.15 38.94
C ASN A 625 -4.27 -12.32 40.22
N THR A 626 -3.00 -12.73 40.09
CA THR A 626 -2.05 -12.75 41.21
C THR A 626 -1.76 -11.36 41.74
N LEU A 627 -1.55 -10.37 40.85
CA LEU A 627 -1.37 -8.97 41.23
C LEU A 627 -2.56 -8.47 42.05
N GLN A 628 -3.79 -8.71 41.57
CA GLN A 628 -5.00 -8.32 42.29
C GLN A 628 -5.08 -8.95 43.69
N ARG A 629 -4.75 -10.24 43.81
CA ARG A 629 -4.68 -10.91 45.11
C ARG A 629 -3.65 -10.28 46.05
N ILE A 630 -2.48 -9.89 45.55
CA ILE A 630 -1.44 -9.22 46.36
C ILE A 630 -2.00 -7.90 46.94
N VAL A 631 -2.67 -7.10 46.10
CA VAL A 631 -3.32 -5.84 46.51
C VAL A 631 -4.42 -6.08 47.54
N GLU A 632 -5.28 -7.08 47.33
CA GLU A 632 -6.35 -7.45 48.27
C GLU A 632 -5.84 -7.88 49.65
N HIS A 633 -4.60 -8.39 49.73
CA HIS A 633 -3.94 -8.73 51.00
C HIS A 633 -3.23 -7.53 51.66
N GLY A 634 -3.39 -6.32 51.14
CA GLY A 634 -2.80 -5.09 51.69
C GLY A 634 -1.30 -4.96 51.46
N VAL A 635 -0.73 -5.74 50.52
CA VAL A 635 0.66 -5.64 50.10
C VAL A 635 0.72 -4.77 48.86
N ASP A 636 1.56 -3.73 48.88
CA ASP A 636 1.84 -2.94 47.70
C ASP A 636 2.75 -3.74 46.74
N PRO A 637 2.27 -4.12 45.53
CA PRO A 637 3.07 -4.87 44.56
C PRO A 637 4.14 -4.04 43.86
N TYR A 638 4.13 -2.71 44.04
CA TYR A 638 5.09 -1.75 43.47
C TYR A 638 5.47 -0.67 44.51
N PRO A 639 6.10 -1.07 45.62
CA PRO A 639 6.38 -0.17 46.73
C PRO A 639 7.45 0.88 46.40
N VAL A 640 7.56 1.88 47.28
CA VAL A 640 8.67 2.84 47.25
C VAL A 640 9.99 2.11 47.48
N ALA A 641 10.97 2.35 46.61
CA ALA A 641 12.25 1.66 46.65
C ALA A 641 13.15 2.10 47.82
N HIS A 642 13.96 1.16 48.32
CA HIS A 642 15.09 1.42 49.22
C HIS A 642 16.37 0.83 48.60
N PRO A 643 17.53 1.48 48.77
CA PRO A 643 18.78 0.94 48.25
C PRO A 643 19.15 -0.36 49.01
N PRO A 644 19.48 -1.45 48.31
CA PRO A 644 20.02 -2.65 48.95
C PRO A 644 21.37 -2.32 49.60
N THR A 645 21.74 -3.05 50.66
CA THR A 645 23.03 -2.82 51.34
C THR A 645 24.21 -3.38 50.55
N HIS A 646 23.97 -4.38 49.70
CA HIS A 646 24.97 -5.04 48.87
C HIS A 646 24.36 -5.38 47.51
N THR A 647 25.20 -5.36 46.48
CA THR A 647 24.91 -6.03 45.21
C THR A 647 25.01 -7.56 45.35
N ALA A 648 24.47 -8.31 44.39
CA ALA A 648 24.54 -9.76 44.38
C ALA A 648 26.00 -10.27 44.36
N ALA A 649 26.90 -9.60 43.63
CA ALA A 649 28.32 -9.92 43.56
C ALA A 649 29.05 -9.64 44.89
N GLU A 650 28.75 -8.52 45.56
CA GLU A 650 29.29 -8.20 46.88
C GLU A 650 28.80 -9.19 47.93
N ALA A 651 27.50 -9.52 47.94
CA ALA A 651 26.94 -10.52 48.85
C ALA A 651 27.58 -11.91 48.65
N ARG A 652 27.94 -12.26 47.41
CA ARG A 652 28.62 -13.53 47.10
C ARG A 652 30.06 -13.59 47.63
N THR A 653 30.73 -12.44 47.76
CA THR A 653 32.12 -12.34 48.24
C THR A 653 32.23 -11.97 49.73
N ALA A 654 31.13 -11.55 50.35
CA ALA A 654 31.05 -11.26 51.77
C ALA A 654 31.34 -12.49 52.64
N LYS A 655 31.90 -12.25 53.84
CA LYS A 655 32.17 -13.30 54.83
C LYS A 655 30.86 -13.95 55.28
N SER A 656 30.85 -15.26 55.53
CA SER A 656 29.67 -15.96 56.06
C SER A 656 29.21 -15.34 57.38
N GLY A 657 27.90 -15.18 57.55
CA GLY A 657 27.26 -14.54 58.70
C GLY A 657 27.15 -13.01 58.58
N THR A 658 27.49 -12.43 57.43
CA THR A 658 27.33 -10.99 57.21
C THR A 658 25.86 -10.67 56.94
N PRO A 659 25.23 -9.73 57.66
CA PRO A 659 23.88 -9.29 57.34
C PRO A 659 23.87 -8.51 56.03
N VAL A 660 23.03 -8.92 55.10
CA VAL A 660 22.91 -8.33 53.76
C VAL A 660 21.45 -8.16 53.37
N THR A 661 21.19 -7.11 52.59
CA THR A 661 19.94 -6.87 51.88
C THR A 661 20.29 -6.79 50.41
N VAL A 662 19.73 -7.70 49.62
CA VAL A 662 19.93 -7.78 48.17
C VAL A 662 18.59 -7.63 47.47
N ALA A 663 18.58 -6.92 46.34
CA ALA A 663 17.38 -6.74 45.52
C ALA A 663 17.68 -7.12 44.06
N GLY A 664 16.74 -7.81 43.40
CA GLY A 664 16.95 -8.24 42.02
C GLY A 664 15.77 -9.02 41.44
N ARG A 665 15.98 -9.55 40.23
CA ARG A 665 14.97 -10.32 39.48
C ARG A 665 15.08 -11.81 39.78
N LEU A 666 13.94 -12.45 40.04
CA LEU A 666 13.85 -13.89 40.21
C LEU A 666 13.97 -14.61 38.86
N LEU A 667 15.07 -15.33 38.65
CA LEU A 667 15.31 -16.09 37.42
C LEU A 667 14.96 -17.57 37.56
N ARG A 668 15.06 -18.11 38.78
CA ARG A 668 14.78 -19.53 39.06
C ARG A 668 14.16 -19.65 40.44
N ILE A 669 13.20 -20.55 40.56
CA ILE A 669 12.53 -20.89 41.83
C ILE A 669 12.41 -22.42 41.90
N ARG A 670 12.76 -23.01 43.03
CA ARG A 670 12.57 -24.43 43.36
C ARG A 670 11.97 -24.54 44.75
N ASN A 671 10.77 -25.10 44.85
CA ASN A 671 10.01 -25.19 46.09
C ASN A 671 9.93 -26.66 46.56
N PHE A 672 10.39 -26.93 47.79
CA PHE A 672 10.33 -28.25 48.43
C PHE A 672 9.33 -28.28 49.61
N GLY A 673 8.32 -27.41 49.60
CA GLY A 673 7.23 -27.33 50.58
C GLY A 673 7.58 -26.63 51.90
N GLY A 674 8.77 -26.90 52.45
CA GLY A 674 9.30 -26.26 53.68
C GLY A 674 10.46 -25.28 53.43
N VAL A 675 11.23 -25.50 52.35
CA VAL A 675 12.37 -24.67 51.95
C VAL A 675 12.22 -24.31 50.48
N LEU A 676 12.45 -23.03 50.16
CA LEU A 676 12.44 -22.49 48.81
C LEU A 676 13.84 -22.02 48.44
N PHE A 677 14.33 -22.45 47.28
CA PHE A 677 15.56 -21.95 46.69
C PHE A 677 15.22 -21.07 45.50
N ALA A 678 15.72 -19.84 45.50
CA ALA A 678 15.59 -18.91 44.40
C ALA A 678 16.96 -18.46 43.92
N VAL A 679 17.05 -18.07 42.65
CA VAL A 679 18.21 -17.34 42.12
C VAL A 679 17.76 -15.93 41.81
N LEU A 680 18.36 -14.98 42.52
CA LEU A 680 18.15 -13.55 42.36
C LEU A 680 19.28 -12.98 41.50
N ARG A 681 18.93 -12.21 40.48
CA ARG A 681 19.88 -11.52 39.62
C ARG A 681 19.71 -10.01 39.72
N ASP A 682 20.80 -9.30 40.00
CA ASP A 682 20.89 -7.86 39.80
C ASP A 682 21.81 -7.54 38.60
N TRP A 683 22.27 -6.29 38.47
CA TRP A 683 23.20 -5.92 37.40
C TRP A 683 24.58 -6.60 37.56
N SER A 684 25.04 -6.76 38.81
CA SER A 684 26.36 -7.28 39.16
C SER A 684 26.49 -8.80 38.99
N GLY A 685 25.39 -9.55 39.13
CA GLY A 685 25.42 -11.00 38.94
C GLY A 685 24.29 -11.75 39.64
N ASP A 686 24.56 -13.04 39.89
CA ASP A 686 23.63 -13.99 40.51
C ASP A 686 23.99 -14.27 41.97
N ILE A 687 22.96 -14.34 42.82
CA ILE A 687 23.06 -14.86 44.18
C ILE A 687 21.90 -15.83 44.47
N GLN A 688 22.21 -16.95 45.11
CA GLN A 688 21.19 -17.87 45.57
C GLN A 688 20.53 -17.31 46.83
N VAL A 689 19.21 -17.38 46.91
CA VAL A 689 18.44 -17.08 48.10
C VAL A 689 17.81 -18.36 48.61
N LEU A 690 17.99 -18.63 49.91
CA LEU A 690 17.38 -19.74 50.61
C LEU A 690 16.35 -19.17 51.58
N VAL A 691 15.09 -19.53 51.37
CA VAL A 691 14.01 -19.14 52.27
C VAL A 691 13.46 -20.37 52.99
N ASP A 692 13.68 -20.41 54.31
CA ASP A 692 13.11 -21.42 55.19
C ASP A 692 11.81 -20.87 55.81
N ARG A 693 10.72 -21.62 55.68
CA ARG A 693 9.41 -21.23 56.21
C ARG A 693 9.42 -20.96 57.71
N GLN A 694 10.30 -21.62 58.47
CA GLN A 694 10.47 -21.39 59.90
C GLN A 694 11.13 -20.03 60.20
N ARG A 695 11.99 -19.54 59.29
CA ARG A 695 12.77 -18.30 59.45
C ARG A 695 11.96 -17.06 59.07
N VAL A 696 11.09 -17.15 58.05
CA VAL A 696 10.27 -16.02 57.54
C VAL A 696 8.85 -15.91 58.13
N ALA A 697 8.65 -16.40 59.36
CA ALA A 697 7.40 -16.28 60.14
C ALA A 697 6.10 -16.67 59.39
N GLY A 698 6.16 -17.62 58.44
CA GLY A 698 5.00 -18.16 57.76
C GLY A 698 4.37 -17.30 56.66
N GLN A 699 5.04 -16.23 56.19
CA GLN A 699 4.59 -15.47 55.01
C GLN A 699 4.39 -16.38 53.79
N ARG A 700 3.27 -16.20 53.05
CA ARG A 700 2.97 -16.98 51.83
C ARG A 700 3.80 -16.46 50.66
N PHE A 701 4.52 -17.35 49.98
CA PHE A 701 5.27 -17.04 48.77
C PHE A 701 4.34 -16.86 47.57
N LEU A 702 4.18 -15.62 47.10
CA LEU A 702 3.36 -15.24 45.93
C LEU A 702 4.22 -14.79 44.74
N PHE A 703 5.45 -15.29 44.64
CA PHE A 703 6.39 -14.94 43.58
C PHE A 703 6.23 -15.79 42.34
N ASP A 704 6.35 -15.14 41.19
CA ASP A 704 6.49 -15.75 39.88
C ASP A 704 7.90 -15.48 39.32
N LEU A 705 8.32 -16.30 38.35
CA LEU A 705 9.55 -16.03 37.61
C LEU A 705 9.47 -14.66 36.94
N GLY A 706 10.52 -13.86 37.07
CA GLY A 706 10.61 -12.51 36.56
C GLY A 706 10.24 -11.42 37.56
N ASP A 707 9.64 -11.73 38.72
CA ASP A 707 9.35 -10.73 39.75
C ASP A 707 10.63 -10.09 40.29
N LEU A 708 10.55 -8.80 40.63
CA LEU A 708 11.60 -8.08 41.35
C LEU A 708 11.34 -8.18 42.84
N VAL A 709 12.34 -8.60 43.61
CA VAL A 709 12.20 -8.87 45.04
C VAL A 709 13.43 -8.37 45.80
N GLU A 710 13.17 -7.90 47.02
CA GLU A 710 14.17 -7.56 48.02
C GLU A 710 14.22 -8.69 49.07
N VAL A 711 15.42 -9.08 49.47
CA VAL A 711 15.65 -10.13 50.46
C VAL A 711 16.67 -9.63 51.48
N SER A 712 16.28 -9.64 52.75
CA SER A 712 17.17 -9.35 53.87
C SER A 712 17.47 -10.63 54.64
N GLY A 713 18.74 -10.84 55.00
CA GLY A 713 19.18 -12.03 55.71
C GLY A 713 20.68 -12.04 55.96
N GLU A 714 21.26 -13.23 56.13
CA GLU A 714 22.70 -13.40 56.35
C GLU A 714 23.34 -14.23 55.23
N THR A 715 24.57 -13.91 54.88
CA THR A 715 25.35 -14.72 53.94
C THR A 715 25.70 -16.07 54.57
N GLY A 716 25.58 -17.15 53.80
CA GLY A 716 25.85 -18.49 54.27
C GLY A 716 26.15 -19.44 53.12
N ARG A 717 26.13 -20.74 53.43
CA ARG A 717 26.22 -21.79 52.41
C ARG A 717 25.06 -22.76 52.56
N SER A 718 24.51 -23.18 51.43
CA SER A 718 23.59 -24.30 51.36
C SER A 718 24.33 -25.62 51.66
N ARG A 719 23.58 -26.71 51.86
CA ARG A 719 24.16 -28.05 52.10
C ARG A 719 25.04 -28.56 50.95
N SER A 720 24.84 -28.06 49.73
CA SER A 720 25.66 -28.35 48.55
C SER A 720 26.89 -27.45 48.42
N GLY A 721 27.13 -26.56 49.39
CA GLY A 721 28.27 -25.65 49.42
C GLY A 721 28.10 -24.37 48.60
N GLU A 722 26.96 -24.18 47.93
CA GLU A 722 26.65 -22.97 47.15
C GLU A 722 26.44 -21.78 48.10
N ILE A 723 27.01 -20.62 47.75
CA ILE A 723 26.90 -19.39 48.55
C ILE A 723 25.48 -18.85 48.41
N SER A 724 24.82 -18.59 49.54
CA SER A 724 23.43 -18.16 49.56
C SER A 724 23.18 -17.05 50.58
N VAL A 725 22.14 -16.25 50.36
CA VAL A 725 21.52 -15.42 51.40
C VAL A 725 20.45 -16.26 52.10
N LEU A 726 20.63 -16.49 53.40
CA LEU A 726 19.65 -17.14 54.26
C LEU A 726 18.63 -16.09 54.69
N ALA A 727 17.46 -16.10 54.05
CA ALA A 727 16.48 -15.03 54.17
C ALA A 727 15.80 -15.02 55.55
N ASP A 728 15.85 -13.86 56.20
CA ASP A 728 15.08 -13.50 57.40
C ASP A 728 13.76 -12.83 57.04
N SER A 729 13.76 -12.02 55.99
CA SER A 729 12.56 -11.36 55.45
C SER A 729 12.69 -11.11 53.95
N TRP A 730 11.56 -10.93 53.28
CA TRP A 730 11.52 -10.55 51.86
C TRP A 730 10.36 -9.58 51.59
N ARG A 731 10.48 -8.83 50.49
CA ARG A 731 9.45 -7.95 49.96
C ARG A 731 9.41 -8.04 48.43
N ILE A 732 8.23 -7.87 47.83
CA ILE A 732 8.11 -7.66 46.38
C ILE A 732 8.42 -6.19 46.07
N ASP A 733 9.31 -5.93 45.12
CA ASP A 733 9.59 -4.56 44.64
C ASP A 733 8.90 -4.29 43.30
N GLY A 734 8.54 -5.33 42.55
CA GLY A 734 7.77 -5.19 41.33
C GLY A 734 7.26 -6.51 40.77
N LYS A 735 5.95 -6.60 40.56
CA LYS A 735 5.31 -7.77 39.95
C LYS A 735 5.57 -7.82 38.44
N CYS A 736 6.01 -8.97 37.93
CA CYS A 736 6.20 -9.20 36.51
C CYS A 736 4.93 -9.82 35.90
N LEU A 737 4.29 -9.10 34.97
CA LEU A 737 3.04 -9.55 34.35
C LEU A 737 3.25 -10.47 33.14
N HIS A 738 4.45 -10.46 32.56
CA HIS A 738 4.79 -11.31 31.42
C HIS A 738 5.67 -12.48 31.85
N PRO A 739 5.48 -13.68 31.29
CA PRO A 739 6.41 -14.77 31.54
C PRO A 739 7.79 -14.47 30.94
N LEU A 740 8.84 -14.91 31.66
CA LEU A 740 10.17 -14.97 31.06
C LEU A 740 10.20 -16.07 29.96
N PRO A 741 11.07 -15.95 28.94
CA PRO A 741 11.22 -16.95 27.90
C PRO A 741 11.60 -18.32 28.47
N ASP A 742 11.27 -19.39 27.74
CA ASP A 742 11.56 -20.75 28.17
C ASP A 742 13.06 -20.95 28.47
N LYS A 743 13.35 -21.65 29.56
CA LYS A 743 14.69 -21.90 30.08
C LYS A 743 15.54 -22.77 29.14
N PHE A 744 14.91 -23.64 28.34
CA PHE A 744 15.62 -24.56 27.44
C PHE A 744 15.95 -23.92 26.09
N HIS A 745 15.04 -23.11 25.58
CA HIS A 745 15.20 -22.47 24.28
C HIS A 745 15.72 -21.02 24.37
N GLY A 746 15.70 -20.40 25.55
CA GLY A 746 16.10 -19.00 25.74
C GLY A 746 15.32 -18.04 24.82
N LEU A 747 15.80 -16.80 24.72
CA LEU A 747 15.39 -15.89 23.66
C LEU A 747 16.33 -16.13 22.48
N VAL A 748 16.15 -17.22 21.71
CA VAL A 748 17.05 -17.57 20.60
C VAL A 748 16.77 -16.77 19.34
N ASP A 749 15.52 -16.38 19.10
CA ASP A 749 15.14 -15.57 17.94
C ASP A 749 15.88 -14.22 17.93
N PRO A 750 16.74 -13.96 16.92
CA PRO A 750 17.46 -12.69 16.79
C PRO A 750 16.52 -11.48 16.72
N GLU A 751 15.35 -11.60 16.11
CA GLU A 751 14.40 -10.48 16.02
C GLU A 751 13.79 -10.15 17.39
N ALA A 752 13.38 -11.18 18.15
CA ALA A 752 12.93 -11.00 19.53
C ALA A 752 14.01 -10.36 20.42
N ARG A 753 15.30 -10.73 20.27
CA ARG A 753 16.41 -10.14 21.05
C ARG A 753 16.55 -8.65 20.84
N VAL A 754 16.37 -8.22 19.59
CA VAL A 754 16.46 -6.82 19.21
C VAL A 754 15.23 -6.05 19.70
N ARG A 755 14.01 -6.57 19.47
CA ARG A 755 12.76 -5.90 19.86
C ARG A 755 12.54 -5.85 21.36
N GLN A 756 12.85 -6.92 22.06
CA GLN A 756 12.70 -7.05 23.52
C GLN A 756 14.05 -6.91 24.20
N ARG A 757 14.85 -5.90 23.82
CA ARG A 757 16.21 -5.76 24.35
C ARG A 757 16.26 -5.65 25.87
N TYR A 758 15.28 -4.98 26.48
CA TYR A 758 15.18 -4.93 27.95
C TYR A 758 15.11 -6.33 28.59
N LEU A 759 14.45 -7.29 27.95
CA LEU A 759 14.35 -8.67 28.41
C LEU A 759 15.65 -9.43 28.13
N HIS A 760 16.24 -9.24 26.95
CA HIS A 760 17.52 -9.83 26.58
C HIS A 760 18.63 -9.43 27.57
N LEU A 761 18.78 -8.13 27.86
CA LEU A 761 19.72 -7.60 28.85
C LEU A 761 19.42 -8.10 30.27
N ALA A 762 18.15 -8.34 30.61
CA ALA A 762 17.79 -8.87 31.93
C ALA A 762 18.23 -10.34 32.12
N ILE A 763 18.19 -11.16 31.07
CA ILE A 763 18.42 -12.61 31.16
C ILE A 763 19.82 -13.07 30.70
N ASP A 764 20.48 -12.33 29.81
CA ASP A 764 21.77 -12.68 29.24
C ASP A 764 22.90 -11.74 29.73
N PRO A 765 23.86 -12.22 30.53
CA PRO A 765 25.03 -11.44 30.91
C PRO A 765 25.91 -11.03 29.72
N GLY A 766 26.03 -11.86 28.68
CA GLY A 766 26.86 -11.55 27.51
C GLY A 766 26.40 -10.28 26.78
N ALA A 767 25.08 -10.10 26.67
CA ALA A 767 24.48 -8.87 26.15
C ALA A 767 24.83 -7.61 26.97
N ARG A 768 25.05 -7.74 28.29
CA ARG A 768 25.48 -6.65 29.17
C ARG A 768 26.96 -6.35 28.99
N ASP A 769 27.78 -7.39 28.89
CA ASP A 769 29.21 -7.27 28.67
C ASP A 769 29.50 -6.56 27.33
N HIS A 770 28.75 -6.89 26.27
CA HIS A 770 28.83 -6.17 25.00
C HIS A 770 28.48 -4.67 25.13
N LEU A 771 27.44 -4.33 25.90
CA LEU A 771 27.04 -2.94 26.09
C LEU A 771 28.05 -2.16 26.95
N ALA A 772 28.60 -2.80 27.98
CA ALA A 772 29.66 -2.23 28.81
C ALA A 772 30.95 -2.02 27.99
N ALA A 773 31.33 -3.01 27.16
CA ALA A 773 32.49 -2.91 26.28
C ALA A 773 32.30 -1.81 25.22
N ARG A 774 31.11 -1.65 24.65
CA ARG A 774 30.79 -0.48 23.81
C ARG A 774 31.04 0.82 24.56
N SER A 775 30.54 0.96 25.79
CA SER A 775 30.77 2.16 26.59
C SER A 775 32.26 2.42 26.84
N ALA A 776 33.05 1.38 27.08
CA ALA A 776 34.50 1.47 27.26
C ALA A 776 35.21 1.91 25.96
N VAL A 777 34.82 1.35 24.81
CA VAL A 777 35.35 1.74 23.48
C VAL A 777 35.07 3.22 23.21
N VAL A 778 33.82 3.67 23.33
CA VAL A 778 33.46 5.07 23.04
C VAL A 778 34.20 6.04 23.97
N ARG A 779 34.34 5.69 25.25
CA ARG A 779 35.15 6.46 26.20
C ARG A 779 36.62 6.52 25.76
N SER A 780 37.21 5.39 25.38
CA SER A 780 38.61 5.34 24.94
C SER A 780 38.87 6.25 23.73
N LEU A 781 37.94 6.32 22.78
CA LEU A 781 38.07 7.21 21.62
C LEU A 781 38.15 8.69 22.03
N ARG A 782 37.32 9.10 23.00
CA ARG A 782 37.38 10.47 23.57
C ARG A 782 38.69 10.72 24.30
N ASP A 783 39.07 9.80 25.19
CA ASP A 783 40.26 9.95 26.04
C ASP A 783 41.54 10.07 25.18
N GLU A 784 41.65 9.29 24.09
CA GLU A 784 42.79 9.33 23.16
C GLU A 784 42.86 10.63 22.34
N LEU A 785 41.73 11.13 21.82
CA LEU A 785 41.69 12.41 21.10
C LEU A 785 41.98 13.58 22.04
N GLN A 786 41.42 13.57 23.24
CA GLN A 786 41.69 14.59 24.24
C GLN A 786 43.16 14.60 24.66
N ALA A 787 43.79 13.43 24.83
CA ALA A 787 45.22 13.32 25.11
C ALA A 787 46.10 13.91 23.98
N ARG A 788 45.61 13.91 22.74
CA ARG A 788 46.25 14.52 21.55
C ARG A 788 45.94 16.01 21.37
N GLY A 789 45.16 16.59 22.28
CA GLY A 789 44.80 18.00 22.31
C GLY A 789 43.62 18.39 21.42
N TYR A 790 42.77 17.44 21.02
CA TYR A 790 41.53 17.75 20.31
C TYR A 790 40.45 18.26 21.28
N LEU A 791 39.65 19.21 20.80
CA LEU A 791 38.50 19.75 21.52
C LEU A 791 37.20 19.10 21.00
N GLU A 792 36.41 18.52 21.90
CA GLU A 792 35.07 17.99 21.57
C GLU A 792 34.09 19.16 21.42
N VAL A 793 33.29 19.16 20.36
CA VAL A 793 32.27 20.17 20.06
C VAL A 793 30.94 19.51 19.67
N GLU A 794 29.87 20.29 19.66
CA GLU A 794 28.55 19.88 19.18
C GLU A 794 28.16 20.77 17.99
N THR A 795 27.81 20.16 16.87
CA THR A 795 27.32 20.85 15.67
C THR A 795 25.83 20.56 15.44
N PRO A 796 25.11 21.39 14.63
CA PRO A 796 23.67 21.21 14.42
C PRO A 796 23.30 19.84 13.83
N ILE A 797 22.34 19.16 14.48
CA ILE A 797 21.71 17.93 13.97
C ILE A 797 20.64 18.24 12.92
N LEU A 798 19.88 19.31 13.12
CA LEU A 798 18.92 19.82 12.15
C LEU A 798 19.62 20.87 11.29
N GLN A 799 19.66 20.64 9.97
CA GLN A 799 20.37 21.47 9.00
C GLN A 799 19.40 21.93 7.90
N SER A 800 19.60 23.12 7.36
CA SER A 800 18.79 23.65 6.25
C SER A 800 19.19 23.12 4.88
N VAL A 801 20.40 22.58 4.77
CA VAL A 801 21.01 22.01 3.56
C VAL A 801 21.70 20.73 4.01
N HIS A 802 21.53 19.63 3.27
CA HIS A 802 22.27 18.39 3.56
C HIS A 802 23.56 18.32 2.74
N GLY A 803 24.65 17.94 3.41
CA GLY A 803 25.96 17.80 2.79
C GLY A 803 26.97 17.16 3.73
N GLY A 804 28.22 17.00 3.26
CA GLY A 804 29.29 16.35 4.03
C GLY A 804 29.39 14.83 3.83
N ALA A 805 28.41 14.19 3.18
CA ALA A 805 28.48 12.80 2.75
C ALA A 805 27.54 12.58 1.56
N ASN A 806 27.77 11.51 0.79
CA ASN A 806 26.82 11.07 -0.23
C ASN A 806 25.85 10.08 0.42
N ALA A 807 24.68 10.56 0.83
CA ALA A 807 23.67 9.77 1.52
C ALA A 807 22.32 10.47 1.49
N ALA A 808 21.23 9.71 1.34
CA ALA A 808 19.89 10.26 1.39
C ALA A 808 19.57 10.78 2.81
N PRO A 809 19.15 12.04 2.99
CA PRO A 809 18.82 12.58 4.31
C PRO A 809 17.40 12.20 4.76
N PHE A 810 17.15 12.30 6.07
CA PHE A 810 15.77 12.36 6.58
C PHE A 810 15.28 13.80 6.54
N ILE A 811 14.08 14.00 5.99
CA ILE A 811 13.42 15.30 5.90
C ILE A 811 12.41 15.43 7.04
N THR A 812 12.42 16.57 7.71
CA THR A 812 11.45 16.95 8.73
C THR A 812 11.02 18.40 8.56
N HIS A 813 10.03 18.84 9.31
CA HIS A 813 9.45 20.17 9.18
C HIS A 813 9.51 20.93 10.51
N ILE A 814 10.03 22.15 10.51
CA ILE A 814 10.06 23.00 11.71
C ILE A 814 8.88 23.98 11.74
N ASN A 815 7.94 23.74 12.65
CA ASN A 815 6.71 24.56 12.78
C ASN A 815 6.97 26.06 13.04
N ALA A 816 8.09 26.41 13.68
CA ALA A 816 8.40 27.78 14.08
C ALA A 816 8.70 28.71 12.89
N TYR A 817 9.44 28.20 11.91
CA TYR A 817 9.83 28.96 10.70
C TYR A 817 9.08 28.49 9.46
N ASP A 818 8.42 27.35 9.57
CA ASP A 818 7.73 26.65 8.49
C ASP A 818 8.63 26.55 7.26
N ALA A 819 9.61 25.68 7.46
CA ALA A 819 10.64 25.33 6.51
C ALA A 819 10.94 23.85 6.74
N ASP A 820 11.35 23.18 5.68
CA ASP A 820 11.87 21.83 5.79
C ASP A 820 13.32 21.90 6.29
N LEU A 821 13.66 20.94 7.13
CA LEU A 821 14.99 20.72 7.66
C LEU A 821 15.39 19.28 7.42
N TYR A 822 16.69 19.05 7.34
CA TYR A 822 17.29 17.75 7.17
C TYR A 822 17.96 17.34 8.47
N LEU A 823 17.82 16.06 8.84
CA LEU A 823 18.71 15.48 9.84
C LEU A 823 20.08 15.27 9.20
N ARG A 824 21.14 15.65 9.91
CA ARG A 824 22.51 15.61 9.38
C ARG A 824 22.93 14.20 8.97
N ILE A 825 23.55 14.12 7.79
CA ILE A 825 24.23 12.91 7.27
C ILE A 825 25.71 12.85 7.68
N ALA A 826 26.31 14.02 7.96
CA ALA A 826 27.65 14.23 8.50
C ALA A 826 27.77 15.63 9.17
N PRO A 827 28.60 15.81 10.22
CA PRO A 827 28.96 17.11 10.78
C PRO A 827 30.10 17.83 10.02
N GLU A 828 30.74 17.17 9.04
CA GLU A 828 31.92 17.63 8.30
C GLU A 828 31.91 19.14 7.94
N LEU A 829 30.86 19.61 7.27
CA LEU A 829 30.81 21.01 6.80
C LEU A 829 30.82 22.03 7.96
N TYR A 830 30.27 21.67 9.12
CA TYR A 830 30.28 22.54 10.30
C TYR A 830 31.62 22.47 11.05
N LEU A 831 32.23 21.30 11.12
CA LEU A 831 33.57 21.14 11.70
C LEU A 831 34.63 21.92 10.89
N LYS A 832 34.53 21.93 9.56
CA LYS A 832 35.37 22.75 8.69
C LYS A 832 35.20 24.26 8.93
N ARG A 833 33.96 24.73 9.18
CA ARG A 833 33.70 26.14 9.57
C ARG A 833 34.41 26.49 10.88
N LEU A 834 34.51 25.56 11.83
CA LEU A 834 35.28 25.77 13.06
C LEU A 834 36.79 25.84 12.80
N CYS A 835 37.30 25.06 11.84
CA CYS A 835 38.69 25.18 11.40
C CYS A 835 38.98 26.56 10.77
N VAL A 836 38.06 27.11 9.97
CA VAL A 836 38.14 28.50 9.46
C VAL A 836 38.19 29.50 10.62
N ALA A 837 37.39 29.28 11.67
CA ALA A 837 37.39 30.10 12.87
C ALA A 837 38.70 30.00 13.71
N GLY A 838 39.65 29.15 13.29
CA GLY A 838 40.95 28.99 13.94
C GLY A 838 41.03 27.85 14.95
N MET A 839 40.03 26.97 15.03
CA MET A 839 40.12 25.76 15.87
C MET A 839 41.08 24.75 15.23
N ALA A 840 42.29 24.65 15.81
CA ALA A 840 43.36 23.84 15.23
C ALA A 840 43.14 22.32 15.36
N LYS A 841 42.45 21.85 16.40
CA LYS A 841 42.12 20.43 16.62
C LYS A 841 40.73 20.30 17.20
N VAL A 842 39.80 19.79 16.40
CA VAL A 842 38.39 19.68 16.78
C VAL A 842 37.86 18.29 16.45
N PHE A 843 36.96 17.77 17.26
CA PHE A 843 36.28 16.53 16.95
C PHE A 843 34.84 16.53 17.47
N GLU A 844 34.01 15.67 16.91
CA GLU A 844 32.68 15.38 17.41
C GLU A 844 32.44 13.87 17.39
N ILE A 845 31.92 13.34 18.50
CA ILE A 845 31.32 12.00 18.54
C ILE A 845 29.82 12.18 18.70
N GLY A 846 29.09 11.99 17.60
CA GLY A 846 27.68 12.36 17.52
C GLY A 846 26.88 11.42 16.63
N ARG A 847 25.56 11.61 16.65
CA ARG A 847 24.65 10.83 15.81
C ARG A 847 24.50 11.44 14.42
N VAL A 848 24.45 10.58 13.41
CA VAL A 848 24.05 10.91 12.04
C VAL A 848 22.90 10.02 11.61
N PHE A 849 22.18 10.48 10.60
CA PHE A 849 20.94 9.88 10.14
C PHE A 849 21.00 9.74 8.62
N ARG A 850 20.91 8.50 8.12
CA ARG A 850 20.92 8.20 6.68
C ARG A 850 19.68 7.37 6.35
N ASN A 851 18.87 7.86 5.41
CA ASN A 851 17.59 7.27 5.03
C ASN A 851 17.80 6.12 4.03
N GLU A 852 18.54 5.11 4.48
CA GLU A 852 18.98 3.95 3.70
C GLU A 852 18.46 2.63 4.32
N GLY A 853 18.81 1.50 3.72
CA GLY A 853 18.45 0.17 4.21
C GLY A 853 19.02 -0.16 5.60
N ALA A 854 18.30 -0.95 6.39
CA ALA A 854 18.72 -1.44 7.70
C ALA A 854 19.06 -2.94 7.67
N ASP A 855 20.33 -3.31 7.86
CA ASP A 855 20.82 -4.70 7.81
C ASP A 855 21.67 -5.06 9.05
N PHE A 856 22.66 -5.96 8.93
CA PHE A 856 23.55 -6.37 10.01
C PHE A 856 24.76 -5.44 10.22
N LYS A 857 25.08 -4.59 9.24
CA LYS A 857 26.13 -3.56 9.22
C LYS A 857 25.57 -2.13 9.20
N HIS A 858 24.34 -1.93 8.69
CA HIS A 858 23.69 -0.65 8.49
C HIS A 858 22.50 -0.45 9.44
N ASN A 859 22.45 0.72 10.08
CA ASN A 859 21.32 1.16 10.89
C ASN A 859 21.02 2.63 10.52
N PRO A 860 19.76 3.04 10.28
CA PRO A 860 19.45 4.39 9.78
C PRO A 860 19.93 5.54 10.67
N GLU A 861 20.11 5.26 11.97
CA GLU A 861 20.65 6.18 12.97
C GLU A 861 21.91 5.54 13.59
N PHE A 862 23.08 6.13 13.41
CA PHE A 862 24.34 5.56 13.92
C PHE A 862 25.33 6.63 14.38
N THR A 863 26.29 6.21 15.20
CA THR A 863 27.28 7.07 15.85
C THR A 863 28.54 7.12 14.99
N ILE A 864 29.00 8.33 14.71
CA ILE A 864 30.29 8.55 14.05
C ILE A 864 31.20 9.38 14.94
N LEU A 865 32.48 9.31 14.62
CA LEU A 865 33.53 10.17 15.12
C LEU A 865 34.10 10.91 13.92
N GLU A 866 34.03 12.23 13.94
CA GLU A 866 34.75 13.06 12.98
C GLU A 866 35.77 13.95 13.70
N ALA A 867 37.00 14.03 13.20
CA ALA A 867 38.09 14.79 13.79
C ALA A 867 38.89 15.53 12.73
N TYR A 868 39.22 16.80 12.98
CA TYR A 868 39.95 17.68 12.08
C TYR A 868 41.16 18.28 12.78
N GLU A 869 42.32 18.26 12.12
CA GLU A 869 43.57 18.82 12.61
C GLU A 869 44.20 19.74 11.55
N ALA A 870 44.33 21.02 11.90
CA ALA A 870 45.04 22.01 11.10
C ALA A 870 46.54 21.67 11.00
N HIS A 871 47.14 22.05 9.87
CA HIS A 871 48.52 21.73 9.50
C HIS A 871 48.81 20.22 9.50
N SER A 872 47.82 19.42 9.08
CA SER A 872 47.85 17.97 9.01
C SER A 872 47.41 17.48 7.62
N ASP A 873 47.53 16.18 7.39
CA ASP A 873 47.14 15.52 6.15
C ASP A 873 46.55 14.13 6.40
N TYR A 874 46.10 13.47 5.32
CA TYR A 874 45.55 12.12 5.39
C TYR A 874 46.54 11.07 5.91
N GLU A 875 47.86 11.22 5.67
CA GLU A 875 48.85 10.25 6.16
C GLU A 875 48.97 10.27 7.68
N LYS A 876 48.94 11.47 8.27
CA LYS A 876 48.92 11.61 9.73
C LYS A 876 47.58 11.14 10.31
N MET A 877 46.46 11.44 9.66
CA MET A 877 45.15 10.91 10.08
C MET A 877 45.11 9.37 10.05
N ARG A 878 45.85 8.72 9.14
CA ARG A 878 45.99 7.25 9.10
C ARG A 878 46.57 6.68 10.39
N VAL A 879 47.63 7.31 10.90
CA VAL A 879 48.28 6.91 12.15
C VAL A 879 47.34 7.12 13.33
N VAL A 880 46.63 8.26 13.36
CA VAL A 880 45.63 8.56 14.38
C VAL A 880 44.52 7.50 14.38
N ALA A 881 43.95 7.17 13.23
CA ALA A 881 42.88 6.18 13.09
C ALA A 881 43.29 4.79 13.61
N ARG A 882 44.49 4.32 13.23
CA ARG A 882 45.03 3.05 13.71
C ARG A 882 45.15 3.03 15.24
N GLU A 883 45.79 4.05 15.81
CA GLU A 883 46.04 4.11 17.24
C GLU A 883 44.74 4.23 18.06
N LEU A 884 43.73 4.92 17.53
CA LEU A 884 42.40 4.99 18.14
C LEU A 884 41.72 3.60 18.21
N ILE A 885 41.79 2.82 17.14
CA ILE A 885 41.21 1.47 17.11
C ILE A 885 42.00 0.51 18.00
N GLN A 886 43.34 0.59 18.02
CA GLN A 886 44.18 -0.19 18.94
C GLN A 886 43.88 0.15 20.41
N ALA A 887 43.67 1.43 20.73
CA ALA A 887 43.25 1.85 22.06
C ALA A 887 41.86 1.33 22.43
N ALA A 888 40.90 1.40 21.50
CA ALA A 888 39.57 0.82 21.69
C ALA A 888 39.62 -0.69 21.97
N ALA A 889 40.48 -1.43 21.25
CA ALA A 889 40.71 -2.85 21.50
C ALA A 889 41.31 -3.10 22.91
N ARG A 890 42.31 -2.32 23.32
CA ARG A 890 42.86 -2.41 24.68
C ARG A 890 41.83 -2.07 25.75
N ALA A 891 40.95 -1.10 25.51
CA ALA A 891 39.91 -0.73 26.46
C ALA A 891 38.85 -1.83 26.63
N ALA A 892 38.53 -2.57 25.57
CA ALA A 892 37.58 -3.69 25.62
C ALA A 892 38.19 -4.98 26.18
N HIS A 893 39.41 -5.34 25.75
CA HIS A 893 40.00 -6.67 25.98
C HIS A 893 41.30 -6.67 26.80
N GLY A 894 41.82 -5.49 27.15
CA GLY A 894 43.12 -5.33 27.83
C GLY A 894 44.34 -5.48 26.91
N ARG A 895 44.14 -5.87 25.64
CA ARG A 895 45.17 -6.09 24.61
C ARG A 895 44.68 -5.57 23.26
N GLU A 896 45.60 -5.36 22.32
CA GLU A 896 45.32 -4.95 20.93
C GLU A 896 44.81 -6.13 20.09
N ILE A 897 43.71 -6.72 20.53
CA ILE A 897 43.08 -7.88 19.87
C ILE A 897 41.65 -7.55 19.46
N ILE A 898 41.16 -8.29 18.48
CA ILE A 898 39.76 -8.32 18.13
C ILE A 898 39.24 -9.76 18.15
N LEU A 899 37.92 -9.93 18.21
CA LEU A 899 37.28 -11.24 18.21
C LEU A 899 36.59 -11.49 16.88
N ARG A 900 36.75 -12.70 16.32
CA ARG A 900 36.04 -13.14 15.11
C ARG A 900 35.40 -14.52 15.31
N PRO A 901 34.27 -14.82 14.67
CA PRO A 901 33.70 -16.16 14.70
C PRO A 901 34.60 -17.13 13.91
N GLY A 902 35.06 -18.19 14.56
CA GLY A 902 35.77 -19.30 13.92
C GLY A 902 34.82 -20.25 13.17
N PRO A 903 35.35 -21.28 12.47
CA PRO A 903 34.57 -22.23 11.69
C PRO A 903 33.48 -22.96 12.50
N ASP A 904 33.74 -23.20 13.79
CA ASP A 904 32.83 -23.87 14.71
C ASP A 904 31.97 -22.89 15.54
N GLY A 905 32.00 -21.59 15.22
CA GLY A 905 31.28 -20.53 15.93
C GLY A 905 31.94 -20.07 17.23
N THR A 906 33.13 -20.58 17.57
CA THR A 906 33.92 -20.13 18.73
C THR A 906 34.64 -18.82 18.42
N PRO A 907 34.78 -17.89 19.40
CA PRO A 907 35.52 -16.66 19.18
C PRO A 907 37.02 -16.96 19.04
N VAL A 908 37.61 -16.47 17.95
CA VAL A 908 39.04 -16.50 17.65
C VAL A 908 39.62 -15.11 17.88
N GLU A 909 40.69 -15.03 18.67
CA GLU A 909 41.44 -13.79 18.88
C GLU A 909 42.35 -13.50 17.68
N ILE A 910 42.33 -12.26 17.20
CA ILE A 910 43.21 -11.78 16.15
C ILE A 910 43.97 -10.57 16.67
N ASP A 911 45.30 -10.64 16.60
CA ASP A 911 46.20 -9.55 16.99
C ASP A 911 46.21 -8.46 15.91
N ILE A 912 45.87 -7.24 16.30
CA ILE A 912 45.85 -6.05 15.43
C ILE A 912 46.94 -5.04 15.83
N SER A 913 47.90 -5.45 16.66
CA SER A 913 49.02 -4.61 17.08
C SER A 913 49.98 -4.29 15.94
N GLY A 914 50.79 -3.25 16.14
CA GLY A 914 51.81 -2.83 15.18
C GLY A 914 51.25 -2.01 14.02
N GLU A 915 51.91 -2.12 12.87
CA GLU A 915 51.58 -1.38 11.64
C GLU A 915 50.64 -2.20 10.74
N TRP A 916 49.75 -1.52 10.03
CA TRP A 916 48.79 -2.17 9.13
C TRP A 916 49.20 -2.01 7.66
N PRO A 917 48.82 -2.97 6.78
CA PRO A 917 49.08 -2.86 5.36
C PRO A 917 48.49 -1.59 4.75
N VAL A 918 49.24 -1.00 3.81
CA VAL A 918 48.81 0.18 3.04
C VAL A 918 48.96 -0.16 1.57
N LYS A 919 47.87 -0.09 0.83
CA LYS A 919 47.82 -0.32 -0.63
C LYS A 919 47.24 0.90 -1.32
N THR A 920 47.59 1.14 -2.58
CA THR A 920 46.86 2.12 -3.38
C THR A 920 45.59 1.44 -3.94
N PHE A 921 44.56 2.24 -4.19
CA PHE A 921 43.28 1.81 -4.72
C PHE A 921 43.44 1.03 -6.04
N HIS A 922 44.18 1.60 -6.99
CA HIS A 922 44.39 1.01 -8.31
C HIS A 922 45.33 -0.20 -8.30
N ASP A 923 46.35 -0.21 -7.43
CA ASP A 923 47.22 -1.39 -7.27
C ASP A 923 46.42 -2.57 -6.71
N ALA A 924 45.51 -2.31 -5.77
CA ALA A 924 44.67 -3.37 -5.19
C ALA A 924 43.72 -3.99 -6.23
N ILE A 925 43.11 -3.17 -7.10
CA ILE A 925 42.33 -3.66 -8.25
C ILE A 925 43.22 -4.47 -9.19
N SER A 926 44.42 -3.95 -9.49
CA SER A 926 45.37 -4.61 -10.40
C SER A 926 45.80 -5.99 -9.90
N GLU A 927 46.09 -6.11 -8.61
CA GLU A 927 46.41 -7.38 -7.94
C GLU A 927 45.23 -8.36 -8.02
N ALA A 928 44.00 -7.89 -7.80
CA ALA A 928 42.80 -8.73 -7.81
C ALA A 928 42.44 -9.25 -9.21
N LEU A 929 42.67 -8.44 -10.25
CA LEU A 929 42.43 -8.80 -11.65
C LEU A 929 43.59 -9.57 -12.31
N GLY A 930 44.80 -9.43 -11.76
CA GLY A 930 46.03 -9.84 -12.44
C GLY A 930 46.34 -9.01 -13.70
N THR A 931 45.69 -7.86 -13.88
CA THR A 931 45.83 -6.94 -15.03
C THR A 931 46.10 -5.54 -14.51
N PHE A 932 47.04 -4.82 -15.14
CA PHE A 932 47.39 -3.47 -14.72
C PHE A 932 46.26 -2.47 -15.02
N VAL A 933 45.83 -1.75 -13.98
CA VAL A 933 44.83 -0.69 -14.02
C VAL A 933 45.37 0.51 -13.23
N ASP A 934 45.29 1.72 -13.79
CA ASP A 934 45.62 2.96 -13.10
C ASP A 934 44.56 4.06 -13.36
N ALA A 935 44.80 5.26 -12.81
CA ALA A 935 43.88 6.39 -12.95
C ALA A 935 43.75 6.94 -14.38
N GLN A 936 44.61 6.53 -15.32
CA GLN A 936 44.57 6.92 -16.73
C GLN A 936 43.94 5.83 -17.61
N THR A 937 43.62 4.66 -17.06
CA THR A 937 42.95 3.60 -17.80
C THR A 937 41.62 4.11 -18.39
N PRO A 938 41.43 4.01 -19.72
CA PRO A 938 40.21 4.44 -20.36
C PRO A 938 38.96 3.69 -19.86
N VAL A 939 37.83 4.39 -19.75
CA VAL A 939 36.58 3.82 -19.21
C VAL A 939 36.06 2.63 -20.02
N ASP A 940 36.30 2.58 -21.34
CA ASP A 940 35.92 1.46 -22.19
C ASP A 940 36.72 0.17 -21.89
N VAL A 941 37.95 0.33 -21.42
CA VAL A 941 38.78 -0.79 -20.95
C VAL A 941 38.26 -1.27 -19.59
N LEU A 942 37.96 -0.34 -18.66
CA LEU A 942 37.39 -0.69 -17.35
C LEU A 942 36.06 -1.45 -17.48
N ARG A 943 35.16 -0.97 -18.35
CA ARG A 943 33.87 -1.62 -18.62
C ARG A 943 34.02 -3.04 -19.17
N ARG A 944 34.98 -3.25 -20.08
CA ARG A 944 35.30 -4.59 -20.57
C ARG A 944 35.80 -5.50 -19.46
N LEU A 945 36.65 -5.00 -18.57
CA LEU A 945 37.13 -5.75 -17.41
C LEU A 945 35.98 -6.07 -16.44
N CYS A 946 35.02 -5.16 -16.25
CA CYS A 946 33.80 -5.43 -15.50
C CYS A 946 32.97 -6.55 -16.15
N ASP A 947 32.75 -6.49 -17.47
CA ASP A 947 32.01 -7.53 -18.21
C ASP A 947 32.70 -8.91 -18.10
N GLU A 948 34.03 -8.95 -18.17
CA GLU A 948 34.84 -10.18 -18.02
C GLU A 948 34.76 -10.80 -16.62
N HIS A 949 34.52 -9.98 -15.58
CA HIS A 949 34.48 -10.40 -14.18
C HIS A 949 33.07 -10.39 -13.58
N GLU A 950 32.04 -10.23 -14.42
CA GLU A 950 30.63 -10.20 -14.03
C GLU A 950 30.28 -9.11 -13.00
N ILE A 951 30.96 -7.95 -13.06
CA ILE A 951 30.72 -6.80 -12.20
C ILE A 951 29.70 -5.88 -12.88
N PRO A 952 28.52 -5.60 -12.29
CA PRO A 952 27.55 -4.69 -12.87
C PRO A 952 28.11 -3.26 -12.87
N TYR A 953 27.79 -2.46 -13.89
CA TYR A 953 28.12 -1.03 -13.91
C TYR A 953 27.08 -0.22 -14.66
N ASN A 954 26.98 1.08 -14.36
CA ASN A 954 26.14 2.00 -15.13
C ASN A 954 26.92 2.54 -16.35
N PRO A 955 26.38 2.43 -17.59
CA PRO A 955 27.03 2.99 -18.79
C PRO A 955 27.24 4.52 -18.77
N ALA A 956 26.57 5.24 -17.88
CA ALA A 956 26.74 6.69 -17.69
C ALA A 956 27.91 7.06 -16.77
N TRP A 957 28.46 6.09 -16.01
CA TRP A 957 29.57 6.35 -15.09
C TRP A 957 30.87 6.69 -15.82
N ASP A 958 31.67 7.55 -15.19
CA ASP A 958 33.02 7.88 -15.62
C ASP A 958 34.02 6.77 -15.23
N ALA A 959 35.30 6.97 -15.51
CA ALA A 959 36.33 5.99 -15.17
C ALA A 959 36.47 5.80 -13.65
N GLY A 960 36.33 6.88 -12.86
CA GLY A 960 36.46 6.82 -11.40
C GLY A 960 35.35 6.03 -10.74
N ALA A 961 34.08 6.33 -11.06
CA ALA A 961 32.93 5.59 -10.55
C ALA A 961 32.93 4.13 -11.02
N THR A 962 33.33 3.85 -12.27
CA THR A 962 33.49 2.46 -12.74
C THR A 962 34.56 1.72 -11.94
N ALA A 963 35.71 2.36 -11.66
CA ALA A 963 36.76 1.75 -10.86
C ALA A 963 36.37 1.58 -9.39
N GLN A 964 35.56 2.48 -8.82
CA GLN A 964 34.99 2.38 -7.48
C GLN A 964 34.16 1.10 -7.33
N GLU A 965 33.26 0.84 -8.28
CA GLU A 965 32.45 -0.38 -8.29
C GLU A 965 33.32 -1.65 -8.35
N MET A 966 34.39 -1.63 -9.15
CA MET A 966 35.35 -2.73 -9.23
C MET A 966 36.08 -2.96 -7.92
N TYR A 967 36.50 -1.88 -7.25
CA TYR A 967 37.14 -1.96 -5.93
C TYR A 967 36.23 -2.60 -4.89
N GLU A 968 34.97 -2.18 -4.82
CA GLU A 968 34.00 -2.70 -3.85
C GLU A 968 33.79 -4.22 -4.02
N HIS A 969 33.63 -4.67 -5.27
CA HIS A 969 33.42 -6.08 -5.60
C HIS A 969 34.68 -6.95 -5.44
N LEU A 970 35.83 -6.46 -5.90
CA LEU A 970 37.03 -7.28 -6.02
C LEU A 970 37.95 -7.20 -4.80
N VAL A 971 37.95 -6.07 -4.10
CA VAL A 971 38.93 -5.74 -3.06
C VAL A 971 38.25 -5.60 -1.71
N GLU A 972 37.32 -4.64 -1.56
CA GLU A 972 36.71 -4.32 -0.27
C GLU A 972 36.07 -5.56 0.34
N SER A 973 35.13 -6.19 -0.38
CA SER A 973 34.35 -7.35 0.09
C SER A 973 35.21 -8.56 0.53
N LYS A 974 36.46 -8.66 0.06
CA LYS A 974 37.40 -9.76 0.32
C LYS A 974 38.49 -9.42 1.33
N THR A 975 38.54 -8.18 1.81
CA THR A 975 39.59 -7.74 2.73
C THR A 975 39.36 -8.35 4.11
N GLU A 976 40.32 -9.14 4.61
CA GLU A 976 40.20 -9.81 5.92
C GLU A 976 40.85 -9.03 7.06
N PHE A 977 42.08 -8.55 6.91
CA PHE A 977 42.82 -7.83 7.96
C PHE A 977 42.69 -6.30 7.80
N PRO A 978 42.71 -5.49 8.89
CA PRO A 978 42.67 -4.03 8.79
C PRO A 978 43.71 -3.50 7.81
N THR A 979 43.26 -2.92 6.70
CA THR A 979 44.09 -2.49 5.58
C THR A 979 43.66 -1.10 5.14
N PHE A 980 44.63 -0.21 4.95
CA PHE A 980 44.40 1.12 4.38
C PHE A 980 44.52 1.07 2.86
N TYR A 981 43.48 1.52 2.17
CA TYR A 981 43.49 1.77 0.73
C TYR A 981 43.60 3.27 0.50
N THR A 982 44.56 3.69 -0.33
CA THR A 982 44.94 5.10 -0.52
C THR A 982 44.78 5.52 -1.98
N ASP A 983 44.75 6.83 -2.24
CA ASP A 983 44.82 7.41 -3.58
C ASP A 983 43.60 7.05 -4.46
N PHE A 984 42.40 7.29 -3.93
CA PHE A 984 41.12 7.09 -4.63
C PHE A 984 40.96 8.03 -5.83
N PRO A 985 40.12 7.70 -6.84
CA PRO A 985 39.85 8.59 -7.96
C PRO A 985 39.30 9.96 -7.51
N THR A 986 39.72 11.03 -8.18
CA THR A 986 39.31 12.40 -7.80
C THR A 986 37.82 12.64 -8.03
N SER A 987 37.23 12.05 -9.06
CA SER A 987 35.82 12.27 -9.42
C SER A 987 34.82 11.73 -8.39
N VAL A 988 35.20 10.72 -7.61
CA VAL A 988 34.37 10.16 -6.52
C VAL A 988 34.69 10.76 -5.14
N SER A 989 35.56 11.78 -5.08
CA SER A 989 36.07 12.38 -3.84
C SER A 989 35.81 13.90 -3.79
N PRO A 990 34.53 14.35 -3.70
CA PRO A 990 34.14 15.74 -3.93
C PRO A 990 34.65 16.74 -2.87
N LEU A 991 34.95 16.28 -1.65
CA LEU A 991 35.43 17.12 -0.54
C LEU A 991 36.94 16.97 -0.28
N THR A 992 37.63 16.15 -1.07
CA THR A 992 39.04 15.79 -0.85
C THR A 992 39.97 16.57 -1.78
N ARG A 993 41.09 17.04 -1.25
CA ARG A 993 42.14 17.66 -2.06
C ARG A 993 42.73 16.68 -3.09
N PRO A 994 42.94 17.08 -4.36
CA PRO A 994 43.69 16.29 -5.33
C PRO A 994 45.10 15.97 -4.84
N HIS A 995 45.61 14.80 -5.20
CA HIS A 995 46.94 14.40 -4.77
C HIS A 995 47.99 15.33 -5.40
N PRO A 996 48.95 15.89 -4.62
CA PRO A 996 49.83 16.96 -5.09
C PRO A 996 50.83 16.52 -6.19
N ARG A 997 51.06 15.21 -6.34
CA ARG A 997 52.07 14.66 -7.27
C ARG A 997 51.52 13.62 -8.26
N LYS A 998 50.27 13.18 -8.10
CA LYS A 998 49.68 12.06 -8.86
C LYS A 998 48.36 12.54 -9.47
N PRO A 999 48.34 12.91 -10.76
CA PRO A 999 47.12 13.34 -11.43
C PRO A 999 46.05 12.23 -11.42
N GLY A 1000 44.77 12.62 -11.33
CA GLY A 1000 43.63 11.69 -11.40
C GLY A 1000 43.20 11.09 -10.06
N VAL A 1001 44.02 11.17 -9.01
CA VAL A 1001 43.71 10.64 -7.67
C VAL A 1001 43.68 11.72 -6.59
N ALA A 1002 42.90 11.49 -5.55
CA ALA A 1002 42.73 12.36 -4.39
C ALA A 1002 43.54 11.87 -3.19
N ALA A 1003 43.97 12.79 -2.32
CA ALA A 1003 44.70 12.48 -1.09
C ALA A 1003 43.75 11.98 0.02
N LYS A 1004 43.18 10.80 -0.21
CA LYS A 1004 42.19 10.09 0.61
C LYS A 1004 42.67 8.68 0.94
N TRP A 1005 42.25 8.16 2.09
CA TRP A 1005 42.25 6.72 2.33
C TRP A 1005 40.93 6.23 2.92
N ASP A 1006 40.60 4.96 2.64
CA ASP A 1006 39.56 4.19 3.33
C ASP A 1006 40.22 3.03 4.08
N LEU A 1007 39.78 2.78 5.31
CA LEU A 1007 40.23 1.69 6.16
C LEU A 1007 39.20 0.57 6.12
N VAL A 1008 39.60 -0.60 5.65
CA VAL A 1008 38.71 -1.76 5.50
C VAL A 1008 39.18 -2.93 6.34
N ALA A 1009 38.27 -3.62 7.00
CA ALA A 1009 38.53 -4.88 7.70
C ALA A 1009 37.30 -5.81 7.63
N TRP A 1010 37.51 -7.09 7.33
CA TRP A 1010 36.44 -8.10 7.11
C TRP A 1010 35.32 -7.63 6.16
N GLY A 1011 35.68 -7.00 5.05
CA GLY A 1011 34.73 -6.49 4.06
C GLY A 1011 33.79 -5.41 4.61
N VAL A 1012 34.31 -4.59 5.52
CA VAL A 1012 33.61 -3.43 6.08
C VAL A 1012 34.55 -2.24 6.12
N GLU A 1013 34.17 -1.14 5.47
CA GLU A 1013 34.80 0.16 5.65
C GLU A 1013 34.58 0.67 7.09
N LEU A 1014 35.65 0.86 7.86
CA LEU A 1014 35.61 1.32 9.25
C LEU A 1014 35.64 2.85 9.36
N GLY A 1015 36.22 3.51 8.36
CA GLY A 1015 36.37 4.94 8.31
C GLY A 1015 37.27 5.39 7.17
N THR A 1016 37.37 6.69 7.03
CA THR A 1016 37.97 7.37 5.90
C THR A 1016 38.67 8.65 6.38
N ALA A 1017 39.70 9.10 5.67
CA ALA A 1017 40.32 10.39 5.98
C ALA A 1017 40.92 11.08 4.75
N TYR A 1018 40.97 12.40 4.83
CA TYR A 1018 41.29 13.28 3.71
C TYR A 1018 42.38 14.27 4.10
N SER A 1019 43.16 14.67 3.10
CA SER A 1019 43.67 16.03 3.08
C SER A 1019 42.54 16.91 2.58
N GLU A 1020 42.05 17.80 3.43
CA GLU A 1020 40.82 18.54 3.14
C GLU A 1020 40.97 19.49 1.96
N LEU A 1021 39.95 19.55 1.10
CA LEU A 1021 39.87 20.57 0.07
C LEU A 1021 39.59 21.92 0.71
N THR A 1022 40.57 22.82 0.64
CA THR A 1022 40.52 24.16 1.23
C THR A 1022 40.45 25.28 0.19
N ASP A 1023 40.54 24.93 -1.11
CA ASP A 1023 40.37 25.87 -2.21
C ASP A 1023 38.86 26.09 -2.47
N PRO A 1024 38.32 27.30 -2.20
CA PRO A 1024 36.89 27.55 -2.33
C PRO A 1024 36.41 27.50 -3.79
N LEU A 1025 37.27 27.78 -4.77
CA LEU A 1025 36.89 27.76 -6.18
C LEU A 1025 36.74 26.33 -6.71
N ASP A 1026 37.68 25.45 -6.36
CA ASP A 1026 37.58 24.01 -6.67
C ASP A 1026 36.40 23.39 -5.91
N GLN A 1027 36.24 23.72 -4.61
CA GLN A 1027 35.13 23.22 -3.82
C GLN A 1027 33.77 23.62 -4.38
N ARG A 1028 33.62 24.88 -4.85
CA ARG A 1028 32.41 25.36 -5.52
C ARG A 1028 32.12 24.60 -6.80
N ALA A 1029 33.13 24.35 -7.63
CA ALA A 1029 32.96 23.61 -8.88
C ALA A 1029 32.41 22.20 -8.62
N ARG A 1030 32.94 21.51 -7.61
CA ARG A 1030 32.50 20.15 -7.24
C ARG A 1030 31.12 20.10 -6.60
N LEU A 1031 30.81 21.02 -5.69
CA LEU A 1031 29.45 21.08 -5.11
C LEU A 1031 28.40 21.48 -6.17
N THR A 1032 28.78 22.29 -7.16
CA THR A 1032 27.89 22.59 -8.30
C THR A 1032 27.63 21.33 -9.13
N GLU A 1033 28.66 20.54 -9.41
CA GLU A 1033 28.51 19.26 -10.12
C GLU A 1033 27.61 18.27 -9.34
N GLN A 1034 27.83 18.13 -8.03
CA GLN A 1034 27.00 17.31 -7.15
C GLN A 1034 25.54 17.80 -7.12
N SER A 1035 25.32 19.12 -7.00
CA SER A 1035 23.98 19.69 -7.00
C SER A 1035 23.25 19.49 -8.34
N LEU A 1036 23.98 19.46 -9.47
CA LEU A 1036 23.41 19.09 -10.77
C LEU A 1036 23.03 17.61 -10.86
N LEU A 1037 23.80 16.71 -10.25
CA LEU A 1037 23.44 15.29 -10.11
C LEU A 1037 22.18 15.14 -9.25
N ALA A 1038 22.10 15.86 -8.12
CA ALA A 1038 20.90 15.90 -7.28
C ALA A 1038 19.66 16.37 -8.05
N ALA A 1039 19.80 17.46 -8.82
CA ALA A 1039 18.74 17.94 -9.72
C ALA A 1039 18.40 16.95 -10.86
N GLY A 1040 19.33 16.06 -11.21
CA GLY A 1040 19.17 14.97 -12.15
C GLY A 1040 18.46 13.73 -11.59
N GLY A 1041 18.14 13.71 -10.29
CA GLY A 1041 17.41 12.63 -9.62
C GLY A 1041 18.27 11.70 -8.75
N ASP A 1042 19.52 12.08 -8.46
CA ASP A 1042 20.36 11.37 -7.48
C ASP A 1042 20.06 11.86 -6.06
N GLU A 1043 19.36 11.06 -5.25
CA GLU A 1043 18.94 11.44 -3.89
C GLU A 1043 20.10 11.47 -2.89
N GLU A 1044 21.26 10.87 -3.21
CA GLU A 1044 22.43 10.82 -2.34
C GLU A 1044 23.42 11.97 -2.59
N ALA A 1045 23.30 12.65 -3.73
CA ALA A 1045 24.19 13.74 -4.10
C ALA A 1045 24.04 14.96 -3.17
N MET A 1046 25.17 15.65 -2.94
CA MET A 1046 25.21 16.80 -2.02
C MET A 1046 24.53 18.04 -2.62
N GLU A 1047 23.86 18.82 -1.75
CA GLU A 1047 23.37 20.14 -2.11
C GLU A 1047 24.46 21.22 -2.06
N LEU A 1048 24.25 22.31 -2.78
CA LEU A 1048 25.15 23.45 -2.78
C LEU A 1048 24.95 24.30 -1.51
N ASP A 1049 25.90 24.21 -0.58
CA ASP A 1049 25.93 25.01 0.65
C ASP A 1049 26.75 26.30 0.44
N GLU A 1050 26.05 27.41 0.12
CA GLU A 1050 26.69 28.71 -0.10
C GLU A 1050 27.33 29.29 1.16
N GLU A 1051 26.77 29.02 2.35
CA GLU A 1051 27.34 29.51 3.62
C GLU A 1051 28.66 28.78 3.94
N PHE A 1052 28.77 27.50 3.57
CA PHE A 1052 30.03 26.75 3.68
C PHE A 1052 31.10 27.29 2.71
N LEU A 1053 30.72 27.58 1.47
CA LEU A 1053 31.63 28.15 0.48
C LEU A 1053 32.13 29.53 0.92
N GLU A 1054 31.23 30.39 1.41
CA GLU A 1054 31.60 31.70 1.98
C GLU A 1054 32.59 31.52 3.15
N ALA A 1055 32.37 30.55 4.04
CA ALA A 1055 33.31 30.26 5.12
C ALA A 1055 34.70 29.86 4.59
N LEU A 1056 34.79 29.02 3.56
CA LEU A 1056 36.09 28.67 2.96
C LEU A 1056 36.79 29.87 2.30
N GLU A 1057 36.03 30.84 1.78
CA GLU A 1057 36.58 32.10 1.23
C GLU A 1057 37.24 32.97 2.31
N TYR A 1058 36.87 32.83 3.58
CA TYR A 1058 37.59 33.42 4.73
C TYR A 1058 38.89 32.67 5.09
N ALA A 1059 39.24 31.64 4.31
CA ALA A 1059 40.44 30.80 4.38
C ALA A 1059 40.44 29.78 5.53
N MET A 1060 40.35 28.51 5.15
CA MET A 1060 40.61 27.36 6.02
C MET A 1060 42.10 26.96 5.94
N PRO A 1061 42.80 26.71 7.07
CA PRO A 1061 44.17 26.20 7.03
C PRO A 1061 44.22 24.80 6.40
N PRO A 1062 45.35 24.39 5.77
CA PRO A 1062 45.52 23.01 5.31
C PRO A 1062 45.26 22.03 6.46
N THR A 1063 44.31 21.12 6.30
CA THR A 1063 43.76 20.33 7.40
C THR A 1063 43.67 18.87 6.99
N GLY A 1064 43.94 17.96 7.93
CA GLY A 1064 43.61 16.55 7.81
C GLY A 1064 42.30 16.29 8.54
N GLY A 1065 41.31 15.69 7.87
CA GLY A 1065 40.05 15.29 8.48
C GLY A 1065 39.88 13.78 8.45
N LEU A 1066 39.27 13.23 9.49
CA LEU A 1066 39.08 11.81 9.75
C LEU A 1066 37.62 11.57 10.11
N GLY A 1067 36.94 10.67 9.42
CA GLY A 1067 35.61 10.16 9.76
C GLY A 1067 35.64 8.66 10.05
N MET A 1068 35.05 8.22 11.16
CA MET A 1068 34.98 6.80 11.52
C MET A 1068 33.61 6.41 12.05
N GLY A 1069 33.12 5.25 11.61
CA GLY A 1069 31.90 4.66 12.15
C GLY A 1069 32.17 4.04 13.52
N VAL A 1070 31.76 4.70 14.61
CA VAL A 1070 31.97 4.20 15.98
C VAL A 1070 31.30 2.84 16.18
N ASP A 1071 30.10 2.66 15.63
CA ASP A 1071 29.40 1.39 15.63
C ASP A 1071 30.19 0.28 14.93
N ARG A 1072 30.81 0.58 13.78
CA ARG A 1072 31.63 -0.37 13.02
C ARG A 1072 32.93 -0.72 13.76
N ILE A 1073 33.54 0.23 14.45
CA ILE A 1073 34.70 -0.04 15.34
C ILE A 1073 34.29 -0.99 16.47
N VAL A 1074 33.15 -0.74 17.11
CA VAL A 1074 32.64 -1.63 18.18
C VAL A 1074 32.37 -3.03 17.64
N MET A 1075 31.76 -3.15 16.46
CA MET A 1075 31.55 -4.44 15.79
C MET A 1075 32.87 -5.17 15.51
N LEU A 1076 33.88 -4.44 15.01
CA LEU A 1076 35.20 -5.00 14.74
C LEU A 1076 35.83 -5.55 16.03
N VAL A 1077 35.89 -4.73 17.08
CA VAL A 1077 36.55 -5.07 18.34
C VAL A 1077 35.86 -6.24 19.04
N LEU A 1078 34.53 -6.26 19.08
CA LEU A 1078 33.76 -7.26 19.80
C LEU A 1078 33.40 -8.51 18.98
N GLY A 1079 33.47 -8.45 17.66
CA GLY A 1079 33.11 -9.56 16.77
C GLY A 1079 31.61 -9.81 16.60
N GLY A 1080 30.77 -8.84 17.00
CA GLY A 1080 29.31 -8.91 16.92
C GLY A 1080 28.70 -8.00 15.85
N SER A 1081 27.40 -8.15 15.60
CA SER A 1081 26.65 -7.29 14.67
C SER A 1081 26.31 -5.91 15.25
N ILE A 1082 25.97 -4.93 14.40
CA ILE A 1082 25.58 -3.58 14.87
C ILE A 1082 24.40 -3.66 15.85
N ARG A 1083 23.44 -4.54 15.57
CA ARG A 1083 22.23 -4.77 16.36
C ARG A 1083 22.50 -5.37 17.73
N GLU A 1084 23.64 -6.05 17.91
CA GLU A 1084 24.04 -6.60 19.20
C GLU A 1084 24.76 -5.57 20.08
N SER A 1085 25.42 -4.59 19.44
CA SER A 1085 26.15 -3.54 20.14
C SER A 1085 25.26 -2.38 20.60
N LEU A 1086 24.14 -2.13 19.90
CA LEU A 1086 23.19 -1.08 20.24
C LEU A 1086 22.25 -1.52 21.36
N ALA A 1087 21.93 -0.58 22.27
CA ALA A 1087 20.94 -0.83 23.32
C ALA A 1087 19.54 -1.01 22.72
N PHE A 1088 19.17 -0.22 21.71
CA PHE A 1088 17.89 -0.32 21.02
C PHE A 1088 18.10 -0.11 19.52
N PRO A 1089 18.37 -1.19 18.75
CA PRO A 1089 18.49 -1.09 17.30
C PRO A 1089 17.14 -0.74 16.67
N PHE A 1090 17.16 -0.06 15.52
CA PHE A 1090 15.92 0.19 14.79
C PHE A 1090 15.29 -1.13 14.34
N THR A 1091 13.98 -1.27 14.50
CA THR A 1091 13.24 -2.44 13.99
C THR A 1091 12.08 -1.97 13.15
N LYS A 1092 11.82 -2.69 12.05
CA LYS A 1092 10.63 -2.45 11.24
C LYS A 1092 9.38 -2.48 12.14
N PRO A 1093 8.52 -1.46 12.14
CA PRO A 1093 7.29 -1.49 12.92
C PRO A 1093 6.47 -2.73 12.56
N ARG A 1094 5.82 -3.35 13.57
CA ARG A 1094 4.75 -4.32 13.26
C ARG A 1094 3.60 -3.48 12.69
N ARG A 1095 3.17 -3.75 11.46
CA ARG A 1095 1.87 -3.26 10.98
C ARG A 1095 0.85 -3.80 11.97
N SER A 1096 0.30 -2.91 12.80
CA SER A 1096 -0.65 -3.24 13.88
C SER A 1096 -2.00 -3.56 13.31
#